data_AF-A0A2P6TIW5-F1
#
_entry.id   AF-A0A2P6TIW5-F1
#
_cell.length_a   1.000
_cell.length_b   1.000
_cell.length_c   1.000
_cell.angle_alpha   90.00
_cell.angle_beta   90.00
_cell.angle_gamma   90.00
#
_symmetry.space_group_name_H-M   'P 1'
#
loop_
_entity.id
_entity.type
_entity.pdbx_description
1 polymer ?
#
loop_
_entity_poly.entity_id
_entity_poly.type
_entity_poly.pdbx_seq_one_letter_code
_entity_poly.pdbx_strand_id
1 'polypeptide(L)'
;MAEHQGDFHIAEDYPLQPLVDDCRLLGSLLDDCLRIEVGDELFNKIERIRTLSECAQQLTAAHDKDAGRMLSQKMAEELFALPLEEALPIVRAFGHYLNLTSIAEQHHSVRTTRMDGVQVKTLDEVLHDLVESGISPDQLYDAVTSQHVEIVLTAHPTQVNRRTLQHKHTRIATLLAQNDRKDLTQEEREHILEELIREITALWQTDELRRRKPTPLDEARGGLHIVEQSLWSSLPKLLRRMSSSLKKHTGRELPIDACPIRFGSWMGGDRDGNPNVTAKTTLDVATLSRWMAADLYLKEVDALRFELSMSHASDEVLNMAHDITNKHLHGEEPAYARPPSAAYQAVGAGAADGGAQSRGLQRGNSTLMGSTLELLPQGSETNFADLSASAEDIMSPLGVSSPAGGPSSPRGNTWAHGRGTIAEAAANALSKGSPRGVTPNHSALALAAAMDKPAAAGGSASVAAIQSKLHKLTVLPPGMAGPGLGSAPSGAIPNQGLHRVDTMGKLMSPTAMKRRGLKAAEFHKSSVDALLHPRQAGANPYRVVLGEVRQRLVATRRRMEELLAGHVPDSDAEWYETEEQLLEPLLAVYWSLWECGGGIVAEGRLLDLLRRIYSFGLSLMKLDLRQESGRHTDCLAEVTEHLGLGNYGEWPEEQRLQFLTEELQGRRPLIPPSMPFSPDAKEVMDTLKVAAVLGRQCLSAYVISMATRASDVLAVELLQREARFMVLNESGARAQGRTPSPPLRVVPLFETLSDLEASRSIMQSLFSNPWYRQHLATVHNNTQEVMLGYSDSGKDAGRLAAAWALYKAQEELVAVCKQHSVELTLFHGRGGTVGRGGGPMQLAILSQPPGSVEGRLRITEQGEMVQAKFGVPSVALRQLEVFSSAVLTATLQPPKPPKDNTWRTLMEEMSAVSCKAYRGVVFEDPQFISYFQKATPQEELGNLNIGSRPTRRKATQDVTSLRAIPWIFAWTQTRLVLPAWLGVADALLAAASSGQRAMLRDMYQHWPFFQSLVDLIEMVLSKADMRIAALYDTVLVGDSQERALGDALRRRYQDTVAAVLMVTGHARLEDNNPTLRRLIEMRNPHVDPINVMQVEILRRLRRQPDNPQLRDALLLTINGVAAGMRNTG
;
A
#
# COMPACT_ATOMS: atom_id res chain seq x y z
N MET A 1 -19.56 -0.14 -60.12
CA MET A 1 -19.09 0.74 -59.03
C MET A 1 -19.80 0.33 -57.74
N ALA A 2 -19.20 -0.56 -56.93
CA ALA A 2 -19.61 -0.85 -55.54
C ALA A 2 -18.68 -1.93 -54.90
N GLU A 3 -17.36 -1.80 -55.03
CA GLU A 3 -16.39 -2.71 -54.38
C GLU A 3 -15.19 -1.92 -53.88
N HIS A 4 -15.28 -1.34 -52.68
CA HIS A 4 -14.14 -0.91 -51.83
C HIS A 4 -14.67 -0.34 -50.50
N GLN A 5 -14.91 -1.21 -49.52
CA GLN A 5 -14.96 -0.89 -48.09
C GLN A 5 -15.00 -2.20 -47.28
N GLY A 6 -13.87 -2.59 -46.70
CA GLY A 6 -13.74 -3.88 -46.00
C GLY A 6 -12.35 -4.21 -45.44
N ASP A 7 -11.48 -3.20 -45.24
CA ASP A 7 -10.11 -3.40 -44.75
C ASP A 7 -9.61 -2.18 -43.95
N PHE A 8 -10.34 -1.81 -42.89
CA PHE A 8 -9.93 -0.78 -41.92
C PHE A 8 -10.42 -1.15 -40.51
N HIS A 9 -9.59 -1.91 -39.77
CA HIS A 9 -9.61 -1.98 -38.29
C HIS A 9 -8.42 -2.76 -37.68
N ILE A 10 -7.71 -3.59 -38.45
CA ILE A 10 -6.65 -4.51 -37.95
C ILE A 10 -5.39 -3.79 -37.41
N ALA A 11 -5.26 -2.48 -37.65
CA ALA A 11 -4.06 -1.71 -37.27
C ALA A 11 -3.98 -1.29 -35.78
N GLU A 12 -5.07 -1.30 -35.02
CA GLU A 12 -5.11 -0.71 -33.67
C GLU A 12 -4.74 -1.69 -32.52
N ASP A 13 -4.88 -3.00 -32.71
CA ASP A 13 -4.71 -4.00 -31.62
C ASP A 13 -3.25 -4.43 -31.35
N TYR A 14 -2.33 -4.16 -32.28
CA TYR A 14 -0.93 -4.63 -32.20
C TYR A 14 -0.17 -4.34 -30.88
N PRO A 15 -0.24 -3.15 -30.24
CA PRO A 15 0.57 -2.86 -29.06
C PRO A 15 0.16 -3.65 -27.82
N LEU A 16 -1.09 -4.15 -27.73
CA LEU A 16 -1.61 -4.84 -26.54
C LEU A 16 -1.55 -6.37 -26.65
N GLN A 17 -1.23 -6.94 -27.81
CA GLN A 17 -1.14 -8.39 -27.97
C GLN A 17 -0.20 -9.08 -26.94
N PRO A 18 0.98 -8.53 -26.60
CA PRO A 18 1.84 -9.11 -25.55
C PRO A 18 1.26 -9.08 -24.13
N LEU A 19 0.30 -8.20 -23.84
CA LEU A 19 -0.44 -8.20 -22.57
C LEU A 19 -1.54 -9.27 -22.59
N VAL A 20 -2.26 -9.37 -23.70
CA VAL A 20 -3.30 -10.39 -23.89
C VAL A 20 -2.70 -11.79 -23.74
N ASP A 21 -1.49 -12.02 -24.24
CA ASP A 21 -0.81 -13.32 -24.11
C ASP A 21 -0.25 -13.59 -22.70
N ASP A 22 0.25 -12.57 -21.97
CA ASP A 22 0.57 -12.71 -20.53
C ASP A 22 -0.68 -13.09 -19.72
N CYS A 23 -1.81 -12.42 -19.99
CA CYS A 23 -3.09 -12.69 -19.34
C CYS A 23 -3.64 -14.09 -19.67
N ARG A 24 -3.56 -14.52 -20.94
CA ARG A 24 -3.92 -15.89 -21.36
C ARG A 24 -3.06 -16.95 -20.68
N LEU A 25 -1.75 -16.72 -20.59
CA LEU A 25 -0.83 -17.62 -19.91
C LEU A 25 -1.22 -17.78 -18.44
N LEU A 26 -1.24 -16.69 -17.67
CA LEU A 26 -1.60 -16.75 -16.24
C LEU A 26 -3.02 -17.28 -16.01
N GLY A 27 -3.96 -16.94 -16.91
CA GLY A 27 -5.32 -17.48 -16.92
C GLY A 27 -5.31 -19.00 -17.05
N SER A 28 -4.70 -19.55 -18.11
CA SER A 28 -4.64 -21.00 -18.33
C SER A 28 -3.99 -21.79 -17.18
N LEU A 29 -2.95 -21.24 -16.55
CA LEU A 29 -2.32 -21.87 -15.38
C LEU A 29 -3.20 -21.83 -14.12
N LEU A 30 -4.08 -20.83 -13.98
CA LEU A 30 -5.11 -20.80 -12.94
C LEU A 30 -6.30 -21.72 -13.30
N ASP A 31 -6.73 -21.76 -14.57
CA ASP A 31 -7.77 -22.68 -15.05
C ASP A 31 -7.39 -24.15 -14.73
N ASP A 32 -6.17 -24.57 -15.08
CA ASP A 32 -5.64 -25.91 -14.77
C ASP A 32 -5.55 -26.16 -13.25
N CYS A 33 -5.11 -25.16 -12.48
CA CYS A 33 -5.07 -25.26 -11.02
C CYS A 33 -6.47 -25.43 -10.41
N LEU A 34 -7.48 -24.71 -10.91
CA LEU A 34 -8.85 -24.79 -10.42
C LEU A 34 -9.49 -26.14 -10.75
N ARG A 35 -9.26 -26.71 -11.94
CA ARG A 35 -9.72 -28.08 -12.27
C ARG A 35 -9.22 -29.13 -11.27
N ILE A 36 -7.97 -29.00 -10.81
CA ILE A 36 -7.37 -29.91 -9.82
C ILE A 36 -7.92 -29.65 -8.41
N GLU A 37 -8.01 -28.38 -8.00
CA GLU A 37 -8.27 -28.00 -6.60
C GLU A 37 -9.77 -27.87 -6.25
N VAL A 38 -10.65 -27.60 -7.22
CA VAL A 38 -12.11 -27.53 -7.01
C VAL A 38 -12.92 -28.51 -7.87
N GLY A 39 -12.29 -29.23 -8.80
CA GLY A 39 -12.93 -30.20 -9.67
C GLY A 39 -13.68 -29.58 -10.86
N ASP A 40 -13.84 -30.38 -11.92
CA ASP A 40 -14.44 -29.93 -13.18
C ASP A 40 -15.88 -29.39 -13.05
N GLU A 41 -16.69 -29.86 -12.10
CA GLU A 41 -18.07 -29.37 -11.96
C GLU A 41 -18.10 -27.88 -11.54
N LEU A 42 -17.34 -27.52 -10.51
CA LEU A 42 -17.29 -26.13 -10.03
C LEU A 42 -16.46 -25.24 -10.97
N PHE A 43 -15.43 -25.80 -11.62
CA PHE A 43 -14.72 -25.10 -12.69
C PHE A 43 -15.65 -24.78 -13.87
N ASN A 44 -16.47 -25.73 -14.35
CA ASN A 44 -17.43 -25.49 -15.42
C ASN A 44 -18.49 -24.44 -15.03
N LYS A 45 -18.86 -24.32 -13.74
CA LYS A 45 -19.68 -23.22 -13.22
C LYS A 45 -18.95 -21.86 -13.30
N ILE A 46 -17.67 -21.80 -12.92
CA ILE A 46 -16.83 -20.58 -13.06
C ILE A 46 -16.75 -20.14 -14.53
N GLU A 47 -16.45 -21.06 -15.46
CA GLU A 47 -16.38 -20.78 -16.90
C GLU A 47 -17.71 -20.30 -17.48
N ARG A 48 -18.79 -20.92 -17.03
CA ARG A 48 -20.15 -20.56 -17.43
C ARG A 48 -20.46 -19.11 -17.06
N ILE A 49 -20.10 -18.71 -15.84
CA ILE A 49 -20.28 -17.34 -15.33
C ILE A 49 -19.34 -16.36 -16.06
N ARG A 50 -18.06 -16.71 -16.28
CA ARG A 50 -17.08 -15.94 -17.07
C ARG A 50 -17.64 -15.63 -18.47
N THR A 51 -18.05 -16.66 -19.20
CA THR A 51 -18.66 -16.55 -20.54
C THR A 51 -19.93 -15.69 -20.55
N LEU A 52 -20.82 -15.83 -19.56
CA LEU A 52 -22.03 -15.02 -19.48
C LEU A 52 -21.70 -13.53 -19.30
N SER A 53 -20.72 -13.21 -18.46
CA SER A 53 -20.27 -11.83 -18.23
C SER A 53 -19.62 -11.22 -19.48
N GLU A 54 -18.76 -11.99 -20.16
CA GLU A 54 -18.10 -11.57 -21.41
C GLU A 54 -19.10 -11.29 -22.52
N CYS A 55 -20.02 -12.22 -22.79
CA CYS A 55 -21.05 -12.03 -23.82
C CYS A 55 -22.01 -10.88 -23.47
N ALA A 56 -22.36 -10.70 -22.20
CA ALA A 56 -23.19 -9.57 -21.77
C ALA A 56 -22.50 -8.21 -22.00
N GLN A 57 -21.19 -8.13 -21.77
CA GLN A 57 -20.39 -6.94 -22.08
C GLN A 57 -20.27 -6.71 -23.60
N GLN A 58 -19.90 -7.75 -24.37
CA GLN A 58 -19.73 -7.66 -25.82
C GLN A 58 -21.02 -7.21 -26.54
N LEU A 59 -22.17 -7.77 -26.20
CA LEU A 59 -23.46 -7.36 -26.80
C LEU A 59 -23.84 -5.93 -26.41
N THR A 60 -23.61 -5.53 -25.16
CA THR A 60 -23.86 -4.15 -24.70
C THR A 60 -22.98 -3.14 -25.44
N ALA A 61 -21.72 -3.49 -25.72
CA ALA A 61 -20.78 -2.70 -26.51
C ALA A 61 -21.16 -2.65 -28.00
N ALA A 62 -21.63 -3.76 -28.56
CA ALA A 62 -22.20 -3.87 -29.92
C ALA A 62 -23.61 -3.25 -30.06
N HIS A 63 -24.01 -2.39 -29.12
CA HIS A 63 -25.30 -1.71 -29.02
C HIS A 63 -26.56 -2.57 -28.81
N ASP A 64 -26.47 -3.90 -28.76
CA ASP A 64 -27.55 -4.79 -28.30
C ASP A 64 -27.63 -4.81 -26.77
N LYS A 65 -28.17 -3.71 -26.23
CA LYS A 65 -28.32 -3.49 -24.79
C LYS A 65 -29.38 -4.40 -24.16
N ASP A 66 -30.31 -4.95 -24.93
CA ASP A 66 -31.39 -5.78 -24.40
C ASP A 66 -30.97 -7.25 -24.30
N ALA A 67 -30.30 -7.82 -25.33
CA ALA A 67 -29.67 -9.13 -25.20
C ALA A 67 -28.54 -9.11 -24.16
N GLY A 68 -27.75 -8.03 -24.11
CA GLY A 68 -26.78 -7.79 -23.05
C GLY A 68 -27.41 -7.83 -21.65
N ARG A 69 -28.55 -7.14 -21.45
CA ARG A 69 -29.30 -7.16 -20.18
C ARG A 69 -29.84 -8.56 -19.85
N MET A 70 -30.35 -9.30 -20.84
CA MET A 70 -30.84 -10.68 -20.64
C MET A 70 -29.73 -11.61 -20.15
N LEU A 71 -28.51 -11.51 -20.70
CA LEU A 71 -27.37 -12.30 -20.22
C LEU A 71 -26.92 -11.88 -18.82
N SER A 72 -26.88 -10.57 -18.50
CA SER A 72 -26.61 -10.09 -17.14
C SER A 72 -27.65 -10.60 -16.13
N GLN A 73 -28.94 -10.60 -16.48
CA GLN A 73 -30.00 -11.13 -15.64
C GLN A 73 -29.83 -12.64 -15.43
N LYS A 74 -29.58 -13.40 -16.50
CA LYS A 74 -29.34 -14.84 -16.42
C LYS A 74 -28.12 -15.19 -15.55
N MET A 75 -27.06 -14.39 -15.62
CA MET A 75 -25.90 -14.53 -14.73
C MET A 75 -26.29 -14.30 -13.26
N ALA A 76 -27.15 -13.32 -12.97
CA ALA A 76 -27.67 -13.11 -11.61
C ALA A 76 -28.60 -14.24 -11.14
N GLU A 77 -29.43 -14.81 -12.02
CA GLU A 77 -30.27 -15.98 -11.71
C GLU A 77 -29.40 -17.23 -11.42
N GLU A 78 -28.40 -17.52 -12.25
CA GLU A 78 -27.45 -18.62 -12.06
C GLU A 78 -26.63 -18.41 -10.75
N LEU A 79 -26.17 -17.19 -10.44
CA LEU A 79 -25.41 -16.86 -9.23
C LEU A 79 -26.26 -16.85 -7.94
N PHE A 80 -27.48 -16.30 -7.96
CA PHE A 80 -28.34 -16.21 -6.77
C PHE A 80 -28.85 -17.58 -6.30
N ALA A 81 -28.90 -18.57 -7.20
CA ALA A 81 -29.27 -19.93 -6.88
C ALA A 81 -28.18 -20.71 -6.10
N LEU A 82 -26.94 -20.22 -6.07
CA LEU A 82 -25.80 -20.97 -5.51
C LEU A 82 -25.86 -21.13 -3.97
N PRO A 83 -25.49 -22.31 -3.43
CA PRO A 83 -25.19 -22.46 -2.02
C PRO A 83 -23.92 -21.68 -1.66
N LEU A 84 -23.80 -21.28 -0.38
CA LEU A 84 -22.66 -20.46 0.09
C LEU A 84 -21.30 -21.18 -0.08
N GLU A 85 -21.31 -22.50 0.01
CA GLU A 85 -20.14 -23.37 -0.15
C GLU A 85 -19.56 -23.33 -1.58
N GLU A 86 -20.39 -23.16 -2.61
CA GLU A 86 -19.95 -22.97 -4.00
C GLU A 86 -19.62 -21.50 -4.31
N ALA A 87 -20.39 -20.57 -3.74
CA ALA A 87 -20.19 -19.14 -3.95
C ALA A 87 -18.81 -18.65 -3.49
N LEU A 88 -18.27 -19.20 -2.39
CA LEU A 88 -16.97 -18.83 -1.83
C LEU A 88 -15.81 -19.12 -2.82
N PRO A 89 -15.57 -20.35 -3.32
CA PRO A 89 -14.56 -20.61 -4.34
C PRO A 89 -14.74 -19.78 -5.62
N ILE A 90 -15.98 -19.55 -6.07
CA ILE A 90 -16.26 -18.76 -7.27
C ILE A 90 -15.78 -17.31 -7.11
N VAL A 91 -16.09 -16.65 -5.98
CA VAL A 91 -15.60 -15.29 -5.70
C VAL A 91 -14.07 -15.25 -5.60
N ARG A 92 -13.45 -16.27 -4.98
CA ARG A 92 -11.99 -16.37 -4.91
C ARG A 92 -11.36 -16.51 -6.29
N ALA A 93 -11.92 -17.34 -7.17
CA ALA A 93 -11.41 -17.53 -8.53
C ALA A 93 -11.42 -16.22 -9.32
N PHE A 94 -12.54 -15.47 -9.32
CA PHE A 94 -12.61 -14.15 -9.96
C PHE A 94 -11.66 -13.12 -9.32
N GLY A 95 -11.47 -13.16 -8.00
CA GLY A 95 -10.44 -12.36 -7.33
C GLY A 95 -9.01 -12.69 -7.78
N HIS A 96 -8.69 -13.98 -7.98
CA HIS A 96 -7.38 -14.43 -8.45
C HIS A 96 -7.15 -14.09 -9.92
N TYR A 97 -8.14 -14.23 -10.82
CA TYR A 97 -8.03 -13.73 -12.19
C TYR A 97 -7.69 -12.22 -12.20
N LEU A 98 -8.41 -11.39 -11.43
CA LEU A 98 -8.13 -9.95 -11.33
C LEU A 98 -6.72 -9.62 -10.79
N ASN A 99 -6.22 -10.39 -9.82
CA ASN A 99 -4.85 -10.25 -9.32
C ASN A 99 -3.82 -10.62 -10.40
N LEU A 100 -4.01 -11.73 -11.12
CA LEU A 100 -3.12 -12.20 -12.18
C LEU A 100 -3.11 -11.25 -13.38
N THR A 101 -4.28 -10.80 -13.86
CA THR A 101 -4.39 -9.73 -14.85
C THR A 101 -3.65 -8.48 -14.39
N SER A 102 -3.81 -8.06 -13.13
CA SER A 102 -3.09 -6.88 -12.59
C SER A 102 -1.56 -7.04 -12.58
N ILE A 103 -1.04 -8.26 -12.42
CA ILE A 103 0.39 -8.55 -12.53
C ILE A 103 0.86 -8.47 -13.99
N ALA A 104 0.11 -9.05 -14.92
CA ALA A 104 0.38 -8.98 -16.36
C ALA A 104 0.36 -7.51 -16.88
N GLU A 105 -0.60 -6.70 -16.44
CA GLU A 105 -0.66 -5.25 -16.76
C GLU A 105 0.59 -4.49 -16.31
N GLN A 106 1.02 -4.70 -15.06
CA GLN A 106 2.22 -4.07 -14.49
C GLN A 106 3.48 -4.53 -15.22
N HIS A 107 3.55 -5.81 -15.58
CA HIS A 107 4.64 -6.37 -16.38
C HIS A 107 4.70 -5.73 -17.77
N HIS A 108 3.57 -5.68 -18.48
CA HIS A 108 3.46 -5.08 -19.81
C HIS A 108 3.80 -3.58 -19.82
N SER A 109 3.40 -2.82 -18.79
CA SER A 109 3.76 -1.39 -18.67
C SER A 109 5.28 -1.16 -18.54
N VAL A 110 6.00 -2.12 -17.95
CA VAL A 110 7.48 -2.13 -17.93
C VAL A 110 8.06 -2.59 -19.27
N ARG A 111 7.39 -3.51 -19.97
CA ARG A 111 7.77 -4.01 -21.31
C ARG A 111 7.71 -2.89 -22.37
N THR A 112 6.58 -2.20 -22.52
CA THR A 112 6.40 -1.11 -23.51
C THR A 112 7.35 0.06 -23.28
N THR A 113 7.58 0.44 -22.02
CA THR A 113 8.58 1.46 -21.62
C THR A 113 10.01 1.13 -22.08
N ARG A 114 10.32 -0.13 -22.40
CA ARG A 114 11.63 -0.57 -22.92
C ARG A 114 11.68 -0.72 -24.44
N MET A 115 10.54 -0.77 -25.13
CA MET A 115 10.47 -1.19 -26.53
C MET A 115 10.04 -0.08 -27.49
N ASP A 116 9.02 0.71 -27.14
CA ASP A 116 8.32 1.54 -28.13
C ASP A 116 8.40 3.06 -27.88
N GLY A 117 8.71 3.52 -26.66
CA GLY A 117 8.78 4.95 -26.30
C GLY A 117 7.44 5.71 -26.31
N VAL A 118 6.40 5.17 -26.94
CA VAL A 118 5.06 5.77 -27.06
C VAL A 118 4.32 5.75 -25.71
N GLN A 119 4.46 6.84 -24.93
CA GLN A 119 3.36 7.60 -24.31
C GLN A 119 3.87 8.66 -23.31
N VAL A 120 5.03 8.42 -22.67
CA VAL A 120 5.61 9.31 -21.65
C VAL A 120 7.12 9.38 -21.87
N LYS A 121 7.69 10.58 -21.91
CA LYS A 121 9.13 10.78 -22.15
C LYS A 121 9.99 10.24 -21.00
N THR A 122 11.24 9.90 -21.31
CA THR A 122 12.31 9.64 -20.34
C THR A 122 12.84 10.95 -19.75
N LEU A 123 13.59 10.88 -18.65
CA LEU A 123 14.20 12.08 -18.07
C LEU A 123 15.18 12.76 -19.06
N ASP A 124 15.89 11.97 -19.87
CA ASP A 124 16.85 12.49 -20.86
C ASP A 124 16.19 13.25 -22.01
N GLU A 125 15.04 12.77 -22.49
CA GLU A 125 14.22 13.46 -23.49
C GLU A 125 13.60 14.74 -22.91
N VAL A 126 13.14 14.74 -21.64
CA VAL A 126 12.61 15.96 -21.00
C VAL A 126 13.70 17.00 -20.76
N LEU A 127 14.92 16.60 -20.35
CA LEU A 127 16.03 17.55 -20.22
C LEU A 127 16.43 18.12 -21.59
N HIS A 128 16.38 17.30 -22.64
CA HIS A 128 16.61 17.72 -24.03
C HIS A 128 15.55 18.74 -24.51
N ASP A 129 14.26 18.45 -24.31
CA ASP A 129 13.15 19.36 -24.65
C ASP A 129 13.32 20.73 -23.99
N LEU A 130 13.72 20.74 -22.71
CA LEU A 130 13.90 21.97 -21.93
C LEU A 130 15.04 22.82 -22.52
N VAL A 131 16.18 22.21 -22.86
CA VAL A 131 17.29 22.93 -23.53
C VAL A 131 16.89 23.41 -24.92
N GLU A 132 16.22 22.60 -25.74
CA GLU A 132 15.75 23.04 -27.07
C GLU A 132 14.71 24.17 -27.00
N SER A 133 13.90 24.21 -25.94
CA SER A 133 12.95 25.31 -25.68
C SER A 133 13.61 26.63 -25.27
N GLY A 134 14.92 26.63 -25.01
CA GLY A 134 15.70 27.81 -24.64
C GLY A 134 16.03 27.95 -23.14
N ILE A 135 15.80 26.91 -22.33
CA ILE A 135 16.32 26.89 -20.94
C ILE A 135 17.84 26.72 -20.98
N SER A 136 18.57 27.60 -20.29
CA SER A 136 20.04 27.52 -20.28
C SER A 136 20.57 26.32 -19.45
N PRO A 137 21.76 25.79 -19.79
CA PRO A 137 22.40 24.72 -19.02
C PRO A 137 22.67 25.04 -17.54
N ASP A 138 22.73 26.32 -17.16
CA ASP A 138 22.81 26.76 -15.76
C ASP A 138 21.46 26.69 -15.06
N GLN A 139 20.41 27.27 -15.64
CA GLN A 139 19.05 27.17 -15.09
C GLN A 139 18.58 25.72 -14.95
N LEU A 140 18.93 24.85 -15.89
CA LEU A 140 18.64 23.42 -15.82
C LEU A 140 19.40 22.74 -14.66
N TYR A 141 20.67 23.09 -14.46
CA TYR A 141 21.48 22.53 -13.36
C TYR A 141 20.97 22.98 -12.00
N ASP A 142 20.67 24.27 -11.84
CA ASP A 142 20.14 24.83 -10.60
C ASP A 142 18.77 24.19 -10.28
N ALA A 143 17.86 24.09 -11.26
CA ALA A 143 16.54 23.47 -11.06
C ALA A 143 16.59 21.97 -10.73
N VAL A 144 17.56 21.21 -11.29
CA VAL A 144 17.74 19.78 -10.98
C VAL A 144 18.38 19.58 -9.60
N THR A 145 19.28 20.46 -9.19
CA THR A 145 19.97 20.37 -7.88
C THR A 145 19.13 20.93 -6.73
N SER A 146 18.26 21.91 -6.98
CA SER A 146 17.33 22.48 -5.99
C SER A 146 15.97 21.78 -5.90
N GLN A 147 15.69 20.79 -6.77
CA GLN A 147 14.44 20.04 -6.77
C GLN A 147 14.17 19.39 -5.41
N HIS A 148 12.89 19.35 -4.99
CA HIS A 148 12.48 18.70 -3.75
C HIS A 148 11.11 18.01 -3.88
N VAL A 149 11.12 16.70 -4.17
CA VAL A 149 9.91 15.88 -4.19
C VAL A 149 9.82 15.02 -2.93
N GLU A 150 8.92 15.35 -2.00
CA GLU A 150 8.67 14.55 -0.79
C GLU A 150 7.42 13.66 -0.99
N ILE A 151 7.64 12.35 -1.20
CA ILE A 151 6.60 11.35 -1.46
C ILE A 151 6.19 10.71 -0.14
N VAL A 152 4.99 11.02 0.35
CA VAL A 152 4.50 10.58 1.67
C VAL A 152 3.63 9.33 1.54
N LEU A 153 4.17 8.18 1.92
CA LEU A 153 3.43 6.90 1.87
C LEU A 153 2.37 6.83 2.97
N THR A 154 1.24 6.18 2.68
CA THR A 154 0.13 6.05 3.63
C THR A 154 -0.37 4.62 3.74
N ALA A 155 -1.03 4.31 4.87
CA ALA A 155 -1.70 3.03 5.09
C ALA A 155 -2.72 2.75 3.97
N HIS A 156 -2.63 1.56 3.39
CA HIS A 156 -3.56 1.07 2.37
C HIS A 156 -4.93 0.81 3.02
N PRO A 157 -5.97 1.59 2.69
CA PRO A 157 -7.20 1.69 3.48
C PRO A 157 -7.98 0.38 3.53
N THR A 158 -7.79 -0.49 2.54
CA THR A 158 -8.53 -1.74 2.31
C THR A 158 -7.65 -3.00 2.28
N GLN A 159 -6.49 -2.99 2.97
CA GLN A 159 -5.47 -4.06 2.82
C GLN A 159 -5.79 -5.34 3.60
N VAL A 160 -6.76 -6.11 3.10
CA VAL A 160 -7.01 -7.50 3.53
C VAL A 160 -5.90 -8.42 3.04
N ASN A 161 -5.46 -8.25 1.78
CA ASN A 161 -4.41 -9.07 1.16
C ASN A 161 -3.14 -9.11 2.03
N ARG A 162 -2.81 -10.32 2.51
CA ARG A 162 -1.69 -10.57 3.42
C ARG A 162 -0.34 -10.42 2.69
N ARG A 163 0.71 -10.05 3.43
CA ARG A 163 2.11 -9.95 2.93
C ARG A 163 2.58 -11.20 2.18
N THR A 164 2.08 -12.38 2.58
CA THR A 164 2.34 -13.67 1.90
C THR A 164 1.88 -13.65 0.44
N LEU A 165 0.70 -13.08 0.12
CA LEU A 165 0.23 -12.94 -1.26
C LEU A 165 1.10 -11.96 -2.05
N GLN A 166 1.51 -10.83 -1.44
CA GLN A 166 2.33 -9.81 -2.10
C GLN A 166 3.69 -10.36 -2.55
N HIS A 167 4.33 -11.22 -1.73
CA HIS A 167 5.54 -11.95 -2.14
C HIS A 167 5.30 -12.85 -3.35
N LYS A 168 4.19 -13.59 -3.38
CA LYS A 168 3.81 -14.46 -4.52
C LYS A 168 3.54 -13.65 -5.79
N HIS A 169 2.79 -12.55 -5.69
CA HIS A 169 2.56 -11.64 -6.82
C HIS A 169 3.89 -11.11 -7.40
N THR A 170 4.83 -10.74 -6.54
CA THR A 170 6.17 -10.26 -6.95
C THR A 170 7.02 -11.38 -7.57
N ARG A 171 6.91 -12.62 -7.08
CA ARG A 171 7.56 -13.80 -7.68
C ARG A 171 7.00 -14.11 -9.06
N ILE A 172 5.67 -14.12 -9.23
CA ILE A 172 5.00 -14.30 -10.53
C ILE A 172 5.43 -13.21 -11.52
N ALA A 173 5.45 -11.93 -11.11
CA ALA A 173 5.95 -10.83 -11.94
C ALA A 173 7.43 -11.00 -12.36
N THR A 174 8.25 -11.58 -11.48
CA THR A 174 9.68 -11.89 -11.76
C THR A 174 9.81 -13.04 -12.76
N LEU A 175 8.98 -14.07 -12.65
CA LEU A 175 8.96 -15.23 -13.56
C LEU A 175 8.46 -14.84 -14.97
N LEU A 176 7.45 -13.97 -15.08
CA LEU A 176 7.07 -13.37 -16.38
C LEU A 176 8.25 -12.63 -17.03
N ALA A 177 8.94 -11.78 -16.27
CA ALA A 177 10.10 -11.04 -16.75
C ALA A 177 11.31 -11.94 -17.11
N GLN A 178 11.33 -13.19 -16.65
CA GLN A 178 12.27 -14.21 -17.09
C GLN A 178 11.78 -14.92 -18.37
N ASN A 179 10.50 -15.27 -18.48
CA ASN A 179 9.89 -15.87 -19.67
C ASN A 179 9.93 -14.96 -20.92
N ASP A 180 10.06 -13.65 -20.73
CA ASP A 180 10.29 -12.66 -21.81
C ASP A 180 11.65 -12.78 -22.53
N ARG A 181 12.61 -13.54 -21.97
CA ARG A 181 13.93 -13.74 -22.56
C ARG A 181 13.83 -14.51 -23.88
N LYS A 182 14.25 -13.87 -24.98
CA LYS A 182 14.32 -14.47 -26.33
C LYS A 182 15.46 -15.49 -26.48
N ASP A 183 16.34 -15.58 -25.48
CA ASP A 183 17.53 -16.43 -25.44
C ASP A 183 17.38 -17.68 -24.55
N LEU A 184 16.16 -17.98 -24.06
CA LEU A 184 15.89 -19.19 -23.27
C LEU A 184 16.01 -20.48 -24.08
N THR A 185 16.61 -21.49 -23.49
CA THR A 185 16.46 -22.89 -23.91
C THR A 185 15.04 -23.42 -23.58
N GLN A 186 14.67 -24.54 -24.20
CA GLN A 186 13.40 -25.21 -23.90
C GLN A 186 13.31 -25.63 -22.42
N GLU A 187 14.39 -26.18 -21.85
CA GLU A 187 14.45 -26.62 -20.46
C GLU A 187 14.31 -25.45 -19.47
N GLU A 188 14.99 -24.32 -19.70
CA GLU A 188 14.77 -23.11 -18.89
C GLU A 188 13.32 -22.62 -18.96
N ARG A 189 12.69 -22.66 -20.13
CA ARG A 189 11.31 -22.20 -20.30
C ARG A 189 10.30 -23.14 -19.64
N GLU A 190 10.48 -24.45 -19.76
CA GLU A 190 9.68 -25.45 -19.05
C GLU A 190 9.84 -25.29 -17.53
N HIS A 191 11.05 -25.02 -17.04
CA HIS A 191 11.29 -24.74 -15.62
C HIS A 191 10.60 -23.47 -15.12
N ILE A 192 10.61 -22.37 -15.89
CA ILE A 192 9.90 -21.13 -15.53
C ILE A 192 8.38 -21.35 -15.50
N LEU A 193 7.84 -22.17 -16.40
CA LEU A 193 6.42 -22.54 -16.40
C LEU A 193 6.06 -23.41 -15.18
N GLU A 194 6.91 -24.37 -14.79
CA GLU A 194 6.72 -25.13 -13.55
C GLU A 194 6.74 -24.23 -12.30
N GLU A 195 7.66 -23.25 -12.23
CA GLU A 195 7.72 -22.27 -11.14
C GLU A 195 6.47 -21.37 -11.09
N LEU A 196 5.93 -20.96 -12.25
CA LEU A 196 4.67 -20.22 -12.33
C LEU A 196 3.49 -21.06 -11.82
N ILE A 197 3.39 -22.33 -12.21
CA ILE A 197 2.36 -23.27 -11.71
C ILE A 197 2.45 -23.39 -10.18
N ARG A 198 3.65 -23.67 -9.64
CA ARG A 198 3.86 -23.82 -8.19
C ARG A 198 3.43 -22.57 -7.40
N GLU A 199 3.74 -21.39 -7.91
CA GLU A 199 3.36 -20.13 -7.25
C GLU A 199 1.88 -19.81 -7.37
N ILE A 200 1.22 -20.13 -8.49
CA ILE A 200 -0.23 -19.96 -8.69
C ILE A 200 -1.02 -20.95 -7.81
N THR A 201 -0.64 -22.23 -7.76
CA THR A 201 -1.27 -23.20 -6.85
C THR A 201 -1.09 -22.81 -5.39
N ALA A 202 0.11 -22.39 -5.00
CA ALA A 202 0.37 -21.93 -3.63
C ALA A 202 -0.26 -20.53 -3.34
N LEU A 203 -0.65 -19.75 -4.35
CA LEU A 203 -1.48 -18.55 -4.20
C LEU A 203 -2.93 -18.97 -3.90
N TRP A 204 -3.50 -19.90 -4.69
CA TRP A 204 -4.84 -20.45 -4.47
C TRP A 204 -5.00 -21.16 -3.11
N GLN A 205 -3.97 -21.87 -2.64
CA GLN A 205 -3.98 -22.54 -1.34
C GLN A 205 -3.73 -21.59 -0.14
N THR A 206 -3.41 -20.32 -0.37
CA THR A 206 -3.21 -19.35 0.72
C THR A 206 -4.51 -18.63 1.08
N ASP A 207 -4.96 -18.75 2.33
CA ASP A 207 -6.08 -17.98 2.88
C ASP A 207 -5.85 -16.46 2.71
N GLU A 208 -6.66 -15.81 1.86
CA GLU A 208 -6.53 -14.38 1.56
C GLU A 208 -6.91 -13.50 2.75
N LEU A 209 -7.79 -13.97 3.64
CA LEU A 209 -8.48 -13.11 4.59
C LEU A 209 -7.64 -12.75 5.81
N ARG A 210 -7.70 -11.46 6.17
CA ARG A 210 -7.09 -10.94 7.39
C ARG A 210 -8.02 -11.16 8.58
N ARG A 211 -7.90 -12.31 9.25
CA ARG A 211 -8.73 -12.72 10.39
C ARG A 211 -8.61 -11.86 11.66
N ARG A 212 -7.74 -10.84 11.65
CA ARG A 212 -7.58 -9.83 12.72
C ARG A 212 -7.29 -8.47 12.10
N LYS A 213 -7.91 -7.41 12.62
CA LYS A 213 -7.68 -6.01 12.22
C LYS A 213 -6.18 -5.66 12.37
N PRO A 214 -5.55 -4.98 11.40
CA PRO A 214 -4.13 -4.62 11.51
C PRO A 214 -3.90 -3.60 12.62
N THR A 215 -2.77 -3.72 13.33
CA THR A 215 -2.27 -2.64 14.18
C THR A 215 -1.60 -1.56 13.30
N PRO A 216 -1.48 -0.30 13.76
CA PRO A 216 -0.72 0.71 13.01
C PRO A 216 0.76 0.33 12.81
N LEU A 217 1.32 -0.50 13.70
CA LEU A 217 2.67 -1.05 13.56
C LEU A 217 2.76 -2.06 12.39
N ASP A 218 1.70 -2.81 12.12
CA ASP A 218 1.62 -3.69 10.95
C ASP A 218 1.41 -2.92 9.64
N GLU A 219 0.71 -1.79 9.69
CA GLU A 219 0.61 -0.85 8.56
C GLU A 219 2.00 -0.24 8.25
N ALA A 220 2.71 0.24 9.29
CA ALA A 220 4.07 0.78 9.15
C ALA A 220 5.08 -0.26 8.63
N ARG A 221 5.03 -1.51 9.12
CA ARG A 221 5.80 -2.64 8.57
C ARG A 221 5.53 -2.85 7.08
N GLY A 222 4.28 -2.70 6.63
CA GLY A 222 3.90 -2.77 5.22
C GLY A 222 4.56 -1.67 4.38
N GLY A 223 4.47 -0.42 4.82
CA GLY A 223 5.11 0.72 4.15
C GLY A 223 6.64 0.62 4.11
N LEU A 224 7.26 0.24 5.23
CA LEU A 224 8.71 0.02 5.30
C LEU A 224 9.18 -1.07 4.32
N HIS A 225 8.42 -2.14 4.15
CA HIS A 225 8.80 -3.22 3.23
C HIS A 225 8.85 -2.79 1.76
N ILE A 226 8.06 -1.78 1.34
CA ILE A 226 8.16 -1.17 0.00
C ILE A 226 9.52 -0.46 -0.19
N VAL A 227 10.09 0.10 0.88
CA VAL A 227 11.46 0.64 0.85
C VAL A 227 12.46 -0.47 0.60
N GLU A 228 12.44 -1.52 1.43
CA GLU A 228 13.35 -2.68 1.36
C GLU A 228 13.29 -3.39 -0.01
N GLN A 229 12.11 -3.76 -0.49
CA GLN A 229 11.95 -4.57 -1.70
C GLN A 229 12.26 -3.81 -2.99
N SER A 230 12.07 -2.48 -2.98
CA SER A 230 11.91 -1.72 -4.21
C SER A 230 12.66 -0.40 -4.23
N LEU A 231 12.29 0.56 -3.37
CA LEU A 231 12.86 1.91 -3.41
C LEU A 231 14.37 1.92 -3.15
N TRP A 232 14.85 1.04 -2.24
CA TRP A 232 16.26 0.85 -1.91
C TRP A 232 17.17 0.51 -3.10
N SER A 233 16.60 -0.15 -4.12
CA SER A 233 17.31 -0.51 -5.35
C SER A 233 16.94 0.36 -6.56
N SER A 234 15.91 1.20 -6.44
CA SER A 234 15.34 1.99 -7.53
C SER A 234 15.83 3.43 -7.49
N LEU A 235 15.88 4.04 -6.30
CA LEU A 235 16.32 5.42 -6.13
C LEU A 235 17.76 5.66 -6.62
N PRO A 236 18.78 4.83 -6.30
CA PRO A 236 20.14 5.11 -6.77
C PRO A 236 20.26 4.99 -8.30
N LYS A 237 19.47 4.09 -8.92
CA LYS A 237 19.39 3.97 -10.39
C LYS A 237 18.79 5.21 -11.05
N LEU A 238 17.81 5.87 -10.42
CA LEU A 238 17.32 7.16 -10.90
C LEU A 238 18.39 8.24 -10.78
N LEU A 239 19.03 8.38 -9.61
CA LEU A 239 20.04 9.41 -9.37
C LEU A 239 21.25 9.25 -10.31
N ARG A 240 21.61 8.02 -10.68
CA ARG A 240 22.59 7.75 -11.76
C ARG A 240 22.11 8.22 -13.13
N ARG A 241 20.90 7.84 -13.56
CA ARG A 241 20.31 8.32 -14.84
C ARG A 241 20.26 9.85 -14.90
N MET A 242 19.82 10.47 -13.81
CA MET A 242 19.77 11.92 -13.65
C MET A 242 21.16 12.53 -13.77
N SER A 243 22.18 12.00 -13.07
CA SER A 243 23.56 12.50 -13.20
C SER A 243 24.09 12.39 -14.63
N SER A 244 23.89 11.24 -15.30
CA SER A 244 24.34 11.04 -16.68
C SER A 244 23.63 11.98 -17.67
N SER A 245 22.32 12.18 -17.51
CA SER A 245 21.54 13.12 -18.34
C SER A 245 21.94 14.57 -18.07
N LEU A 246 22.10 14.95 -16.80
CA LEU A 246 22.53 16.28 -16.40
C LEU A 246 23.93 16.61 -16.96
N LYS A 247 24.86 15.64 -16.93
CA LYS A 247 26.19 15.79 -17.52
C LYS A 247 26.15 15.93 -19.04
N LYS A 248 25.30 15.16 -19.72
CA LYS A 248 25.09 15.23 -21.17
C LYS A 248 24.60 16.62 -21.62
N HIS A 249 23.68 17.22 -20.87
CA HIS A 249 23.05 18.50 -21.23
C HIS A 249 23.70 19.75 -20.62
N THR A 250 24.47 19.61 -19.52
CA THR A 250 25.06 20.76 -18.78
C THR A 250 26.57 20.66 -18.54
N GLY A 251 27.22 19.56 -18.90
CA GLY A 251 28.63 19.28 -18.60
C GLY A 251 28.92 18.92 -17.13
N ARG A 252 27.97 19.17 -16.20
CA ARG A 252 28.11 18.90 -14.76
C ARG A 252 27.31 17.66 -14.35
N GLU A 253 27.86 16.89 -13.42
CA GLU A 253 27.19 15.75 -12.79
C GLU A 253 26.31 16.19 -11.60
N LEU A 254 25.39 15.32 -11.19
CA LEU A 254 24.56 15.55 -10.02
C LEU A 254 25.41 15.41 -8.74
N PRO A 255 25.42 16.42 -7.83
CA PRO A 255 26.17 16.38 -6.57
C PRO A 255 25.89 15.13 -5.72
N ILE A 256 26.85 14.78 -4.86
CA ILE A 256 26.80 13.55 -4.05
C ILE A 256 25.73 13.59 -2.96
N ASP A 257 25.42 14.80 -2.48
CA ASP A 257 24.46 15.19 -1.45
C ASP A 257 23.10 15.64 -2.01
N ALA A 258 22.95 15.73 -3.34
CA ALA A 258 21.72 16.16 -3.97
C ALA A 258 20.60 15.11 -3.83
N CYS A 259 19.53 15.49 -3.12
CA CYS A 259 18.36 14.64 -2.86
C CYS A 259 17.07 15.21 -3.47
N PRO A 260 16.92 15.16 -4.81
CA PRO A 260 15.71 15.63 -5.50
C PRO A 260 14.44 14.85 -5.12
N ILE A 261 14.59 13.65 -4.54
CA ILE A 261 13.46 12.88 -3.99
C ILE A 261 13.76 12.43 -2.57
N ARG A 262 12.74 12.54 -1.70
CA ARG A 262 12.68 12.08 -0.31
C ARG A 262 11.37 11.34 -0.04
N PHE A 263 11.32 10.59 1.05
CA PHE A 263 10.14 9.80 1.43
C PHE A 263 9.66 10.13 2.85
N GLY A 264 8.35 10.32 2.99
CA GLY A 264 7.66 10.49 4.26
C GLY A 264 6.68 9.34 4.54
N SER A 265 6.10 9.30 5.74
CA SER A 265 5.09 8.30 6.10
C SER A 265 4.06 8.82 7.11
N TRP A 266 2.78 8.53 6.89
CA TRP A 266 1.71 8.74 7.88
C TRP A 266 1.51 7.54 8.83
N MET A 267 2.06 6.38 8.48
CA MET A 267 1.83 5.13 9.22
C MET A 267 2.52 5.21 10.59
N GLY A 268 1.72 5.23 11.66
CA GLY A 268 2.20 5.40 13.04
C GLY A 268 2.28 6.85 13.56
N GLY A 269 2.05 7.86 12.71
CA GLY A 269 2.08 9.27 13.11
C GLY A 269 0.75 10.02 12.94
N ASP A 270 -0.02 9.69 11.91
CA ASP A 270 -1.36 10.25 11.69
C ASP A 270 -2.42 9.56 12.56
N ARG A 271 -2.97 10.36 13.47
CA ARG A 271 -3.89 9.98 14.55
C ARG A 271 -5.26 10.68 14.48
N ASP A 272 -5.54 11.42 13.39
CA ASP A 272 -6.87 12.00 13.11
C ASP A 272 -7.95 10.95 13.39
N GLY A 273 -8.78 11.20 14.41
CA GLY A 273 -9.78 10.26 14.95
C GLY A 273 -9.38 8.78 14.88
N ASN A 274 -8.15 8.44 15.27
CA ASN A 274 -7.64 7.07 15.28
C ASN A 274 -6.96 6.79 16.63
N PRO A 275 -7.72 6.44 17.69
CA PRO A 275 -7.19 6.25 19.05
C PRO A 275 -6.17 5.09 19.15
N ASN A 276 -6.06 4.26 18.12
CA ASN A 276 -5.04 3.20 18.03
C ASN A 276 -3.63 3.74 17.75
N VAL A 277 -3.47 4.99 17.29
CA VAL A 277 -2.17 5.66 17.14
C VAL A 277 -1.94 6.56 18.36
N THR A 278 -1.27 5.99 19.34
CA THR A 278 -0.86 6.63 20.61
C THR A 278 0.52 7.28 20.49
N ALA A 279 0.95 8.04 21.50
CA ALA A 279 2.32 8.52 21.62
C ALA A 279 3.34 7.35 21.59
N LYS A 280 3.02 6.22 22.24
CA LYS A 280 3.83 4.99 22.18
C LYS A 280 3.89 4.42 20.77
N THR A 281 2.77 4.39 20.04
CA THR A 281 2.72 3.87 18.66
C THR A 281 3.68 4.62 17.74
N THR A 282 3.78 5.95 17.87
CA THR A 282 4.73 6.77 17.12
C THR A 282 6.18 6.44 17.48
N LEU A 283 6.49 6.27 18.77
CA LEU A 283 7.82 5.89 19.24
C LEU A 283 8.24 4.49 18.75
N ASP A 284 7.35 3.50 18.85
CA ASP A 284 7.56 2.13 18.38
C ASP A 284 7.87 2.10 16.88
N VAL A 285 7.09 2.84 16.07
CA VAL A 285 7.29 2.89 14.61
C VAL A 285 8.58 3.61 14.25
N ALA A 286 8.89 4.75 14.86
CA ALA A 286 10.16 5.45 14.62
C ALA A 286 11.37 4.55 14.96
N THR A 287 11.31 3.83 16.07
CA THR A 287 12.35 2.88 16.51
C THR A 287 12.49 1.71 15.53
N LEU A 288 11.38 1.15 15.04
CA LEU A 288 11.37 0.12 14.00
C LEU A 288 11.97 0.61 12.67
N SER A 289 11.68 1.84 12.27
CA SER A 289 12.26 2.42 11.06
C SER A 289 13.78 2.59 11.18
N ARG A 290 14.28 3.04 12.35
CA ARG A 290 15.73 3.09 12.63
C ARG A 290 16.39 1.71 12.69
N TRP A 291 15.69 0.70 13.24
CA TRP A 291 16.16 -0.69 13.23
C TRP A 291 16.37 -1.18 11.79
N MET A 292 15.39 -0.97 10.91
CA MET A 292 15.46 -1.44 9.53
C MET A 292 16.45 -0.63 8.69
N ALA A 293 16.63 0.66 8.97
CA ALA A 293 17.69 1.48 8.38
C ALA A 293 19.07 0.87 8.68
N ALA A 294 19.35 0.60 9.96
CA ALA A 294 20.62 0.00 10.39
C ALA A 294 20.86 -1.38 9.75
N ASP A 295 19.83 -2.22 9.63
CA ASP A 295 19.95 -3.54 8.98
C ASP A 295 20.18 -3.46 7.47
N LEU A 296 19.57 -2.50 6.78
CA LEU A 296 19.80 -2.28 5.34
C LEU A 296 21.19 -1.68 5.05
N TYR A 297 21.64 -0.69 5.84
CA TYR A 297 23.01 -0.17 5.72
C TYR A 297 24.06 -1.24 6.07
N LEU A 298 23.80 -2.10 7.06
CA LEU A 298 24.70 -3.18 7.44
C LEU A 298 24.95 -4.16 6.27
N LYS A 299 23.91 -4.49 5.49
CA LYS A 299 24.02 -5.36 4.29
C LYS A 299 24.90 -4.74 3.21
N GLU A 300 24.77 -3.43 2.94
CA GLU A 300 25.61 -2.73 1.95
C GLU A 300 27.05 -2.55 2.44
N VAL A 301 27.26 -2.27 3.73
CA VAL A 301 28.61 -2.13 4.33
C VAL A 301 29.35 -3.46 4.36
N ASP A 302 28.69 -4.58 4.70
CA ASP A 302 29.35 -5.90 4.63
C ASP A 302 29.70 -6.29 3.18
N ALA A 303 28.91 -5.88 2.17
CA ALA A 303 29.30 -6.03 0.76
C ALA A 303 30.52 -5.15 0.39
N LEU A 304 30.54 -3.87 0.80
CA LEU A 304 31.68 -2.98 0.58
C LEU A 304 32.96 -3.50 1.25
N ARG A 305 32.89 -4.16 2.41
CA ARG A 305 34.06 -4.78 3.06
C ARG A 305 34.70 -5.88 2.21
N PHE A 306 33.93 -6.60 1.40
CA PHE A 306 34.51 -7.53 0.42
C PHE A 306 35.09 -6.79 -0.78
N GLU A 307 34.34 -5.86 -1.36
CA GLU A 307 34.70 -5.12 -2.60
C GLU A 307 35.92 -4.20 -2.43
N LEU A 308 35.97 -3.37 -1.37
CA LEU A 308 37.03 -2.39 -1.13
C LEU A 308 38.28 -3.05 -0.51
N SER A 309 38.95 -3.85 -1.34
CA SER A 309 40.13 -4.66 -1.00
C SER A 309 41.48 -3.94 -1.16
N MET A 310 41.47 -2.67 -1.56
CA MET A 310 42.66 -1.91 -1.95
C MET A 310 43.57 -1.57 -0.77
N SER A 311 44.89 -1.53 -1.03
CA SER A 311 45.93 -1.21 -0.05
C SER A 311 46.32 0.27 -0.04
N HIS A 312 46.20 0.98 -1.17
CA HIS A 312 46.52 2.41 -1.27
C HIS A 312 45.32 3.25 -0.82
N ALA A 313 45.56 4.16 0.14
CA ALA A 313 44.61 5.12 0.67
C ALA A 313 45.33 6.42 1.01
N SER A 314 44.56 7.51 1.08
CA SER A 314 44.98 8.83 1.59
C SER A 314 45.42 8.78 3.06
N ASP A 315 46.23 9.76 3.47
CA ASP A 315 46.73 9.88 4.85
C ASP A 315 45.59 9.94 5.89
N GLU A 316 44.45 10.55 5.55
CA GLU A 316 43.25 10.56 6.40
C GLU A 316 42.77 9.14 6.71
N VAL A 317 42.48 8.34 5.69
CA VAL A 317 41.95 6.97 5.84
C VAL A 317 43.00 6.02 6.42
N LEU A 318 44.30 6.26 6.16
CA LEU A 318 45.39 5.54 6.82
C LEU A 318 45.43 5.86 8.33
N ASN A 319 45.31 7.13 8.73
CA ASN A 319 45.27 7.53 10.14
C ASN A 319 44.04 6.98 10.86
N MET A 320 42.85 7.06 10.25
CA MET A 320 41.65 6.40 10.78
C MET A 320 41.85 4.90 10.99
N ALA A 321 42.47 4.20 10.03
CA ALA A 321 42.75 2.77 10.14
C ALA A 321 43.78 2.47 11.25
N HIS A 322 44.79 3.32 11.46
CA HIS A 322 45.71 3.20 12.59
C HIS A 322 45.00 3.39 13.93
N ASP A 323 44.20 4.46 14.08
CA ASP A 323 43.52 4.77 15.35
C ASP A 323 42.48 3.71 15.74
N ILE A 324 41.69 3.22 14.77
CA ILE A 324 40.78 2.08 14.98
C ILE A 324 41.56 0.83 15.40
N THR A 325 42.71 0.55 14.77
CA THR A 325 43.54 -0.61 15.13
C THR A 325 44.12 -0.46 16.55
N ASN A 326 44.57 0.74 16.92
CA ASN A 326 45.10 1.04 18.25
C ASN A 326 44.01 0.93 19.34
N LYS A 327 42.80 1.43 19.08
CA LYS A 327 41.61 1.28 19.94
C LYS A 327 41.32 -0.21 20.23
N HIS A 328 41.43 -1.07 19.20
CA HIS A 328 41.25 -2.53 19.34
C HIS A 328 42.43 -3.28 19.99
N LEU A 329 43.64 -2.69 20.02
CA LEU A 329 44.82 -3.28 20.67
C LEU A 329 44.98 -2.90 22.14
N HIS A 330 44.32 -1.82 22.58
CA HIS A 330 44.44 -1.28 23.94
C HIS A 330 43.12 -1.26 24.74
N GLY A 331 41.98 -1.61 24.13
CA GLY A 331 40.69 -1.82 24.80
C GLY A 331 40.50 -3.25 25.34
N GLU A 332 39.51 -3.43 26.21
CA GLU A 332 39.09 -4.75 26.71
C GLU A 332 38.43 -5.62 25.60
N GLU A 333 38.28 -6.93 25.83
CA GLU A 333 37.66 -7.82 24.83
C GLU A 333 36.25 -7.35 24.42
N PRO A 334 35.98 -7.17 23.11
CA PRO A 334 34.69 -6.66 22.65
C PRO A 334 33.56 -7.63 22.99
N ALA A 335 32.43 -7.09 23.46
CA ALA A 335 31.39 -7.85 24.17
C ALA A 335 30.73 -8.99 23.38
N TYR A 336 30.92 -9.04 22.04
CA TYR A 336 30.45 -10.14 21.18
C TYR A 336 31.18 -11.47 21.43
N ALA A 337 32.29 -11.49 22.15
CA ALA A 337 33.00 -12.72 22.53
C ALA A 337 32.19 -13.63 23.47
N ARG A 338 31.13 -13.09 24.11
CA ARG A 338 30.19 -13.87 24.93
C ARG A 338 29.15 -14.56 24.02
N PRO A 339 29.01 -15.89 24.04
CA PRO A 339 27.99 -16.59 23.25
C PRO A 339 26.58 -16.22 23.73
N PRO A 340 25.55 -16.30 22.85
CA PRO A 340 24.17 -16.01 23.23
C PRO A 340 23.71 -16.93 24.38
N SER A 341 23.04 -16.36 25.38
CA SER A 341 22.28 -17.15 26.34
C SER A 341 21.12 -17.86 25.62
N ALA A 342 20.80 -19.09 26.05
CA ALA A 342 19.93 -20.01 25.33
C ALA A 342 18.43 -19.66 25.46
N ALA A 343 18.01 -18.52 24.88
CA ALA A 343 16.62 -18.03 24.86
C ALA A 343 16.02 -17.89 23.43
N TYR A 344 16.82 -18.11 22.37
CA TYR A 344 16.46 -17.80 20.97
C TYR A 344 15.73 -18.94 20.21
N GLN A 345 14.78 -19.63 20.87
CA GLN A 345 13.88 -20.59 20.20
C GLN A 345 12.39 -20.45 20.59
N ALA A 346 11.98 -19.29 21.14
CA ALA A 346 10.62 -19.06 21.64
C ALA A 346 9.91 -17.81 21.06
N VAL A 347 10.06 -17.54 19.76
CA VAL A 347 9.26 -16.52 19.04
C VAL A 347 8.68 -17.14 17.76
N GLY A 348 7.90 -18.22 17.89
CA GLY A 348 7.45 -18.98 16.71
C GLY A 348 6.49 -20.15 16.90
N ALA A 349 5.91 -20.41 18.08
CA ALA A 349 4.89 -21.46 18.25
C ALA A 349 4.02 -21.26 19.50
N GLY A 350 2.80 -21.81 19.48
CA GLY A 350 2.08 -22.29 20.66
C GLY A 350 1.46 -21.25 21.60
N ALA A 351 0.14 -21.08 21.53
CA ALA A 351 -0.67 -20.61 22.65
C ALA A 351 -1.73 -21.69 22.96
N ALA A 352 -1.41 -22.63 23.85
CA ALA A 352 -2.31 -23.68 24.32
C ALA A 352 -1.86 -24.27 25.67
N ASP A 353 -2.63 -23.96 26.72
CA ASP A 353 -2.91 -24.79 27.90
C ASP A 353 -1.78 -25.18 28.91
N GLY A 354 -2.17 -25.71 30.08
CA GLY A 354 -1.32 -26.54 30.96
C GLY A 354 -0.84 -25.92 32.28
N GLY A 355 -1.64 -26.05 33.35
CA GLY A 355 -1.42 -25.41 34.66
C GLY A 355 -0.29 -25.89 35.60
N ALA A 356 -0.10 -25.08 36.64
CA ALA A 356 0.46 -25.36 37.99
C ALA A 356 1.94 -25.80 38.16
N GLN A 357 2.69 -25.04 38.98
CA GLN A 357 2.83 -25.32 40.43
C GLN A 357 3.61 -24.22 41.18
N SER A 358 3.42 -24.13 42.50
CA SER A 358 4.01 -23.11 43.37
C SER A 358 5.09 -23.66 44.31
N ARG A 359 6.30 -23.09 44.23
CA ARG A 359 7.29 -23.03 45.33
C ARG A 359 8.03 -21.69 45.21
N GLY A 360 8.29 -20.91 46.26
CA GLY A 360 8.03 -21.15 47.68
C GLY A 360 9.32 -21.04 48.49
N LEU A 361 9.85 -19.82 48.67
CA LEU A 361 11.04 -19.56 49.47
C LEU A 361 10.98 -18.16 50.10
N GLN A 362 10.54 -18.10 51.36
CA GLN A 362 10.69 -16.92 52.22
C GLN A 362 12.05 -16.92 52.91
N ARG A 363 12.68 -15.74 53.04
CA ARG A 363 13.47 -15.21 54.18
C ARG A 363 14.36 -14.05 53.68
N GLY A 364 14.39 -12.88 54.34
CA GLY A 364 13.54 -12.41 55.43
C GLY A 364 14.05 -11.09 56.05
N ASN A 365 13.13 -10.37 56.70
CA ASN A 365 13.31 -9.35 57.74
C ASN A 365 14.41 -8.28 57.59
N SER A 366 13.98 -7.02 57.51
CA SER A 366 14.12 -6.12 58.66
C SER A 366 12.91 -5.19 58.76
N THR A 367 12.68 -4.59 59.92
CA THR A 367 11.39 -3.98 60.33
C THR A 367 11.66 -2.70 61.10
N LEU A 368 10.73 -1.72 61.07
CA LEU A 368 10.21 -0.95 62.22
C LEU A 368 9.26 0.19 61.79
N MET A 369 8.07 0.23 62.42
CA MET A 369 7.30 1.36 63.01
C MET A 369 7.43 2.79 62.42
N GLY A 370 6.38 3.64 62.35
CA GLY A 370 4.99 3.57 62.86
C GLY A 370 4.35 5.00 62.91
N SER A 371 3.10 5.25 63.34
CA SER A 371 1.94 4.35 63.61
C SER A 371 0.65 5.12 64.01
N THR A 372 -0.44 4.93 63.24
CA THR A 372 -1.87 4.89 63.69
C THR A 372 -2.65 6.19 64.01
N LEU A 373 -3.99 6.08 63.94
CA LEU A 373 -5.10 6.97 64.41
C LEU A 373 -5.52 8.16 63.50
N GLU A 374 -6.81 8.55 63.36
CA GLU A 374 -8.11 7.82 63.43
C GLU A 374 -9.28 8.66 62.85
N LEU A 375 -10.50 8.09 62.82
CA LEU A 375 -11.86 8.67 62.68
C LEU A 375 -12.48 8.90 61.28
N LEU A 376 -13.67 8.29 61.11
CA LEU A 376 -14.68 8.44 60.04
C LEU A 376 -15.87 9.28 60.57
N PRO A 377 -16.89 9.67 59.76
CA PRO A 377 -18.04 8.76 59.52
C PRO A 377 -18.78 8.88 58.16
N GLN A 378 -19.31 7.73 57.67
CA GLN A 378 -20.63 7.46 57.03
C GLN A 378 -21.22 8.42 55.95
N GLY A 379 -21.90 7.98 54.87
CA GLY A 379 -22.34 6.67 54.33
C GLY A 379 -22.95 6.91 52.91
N SER A 380 -23.51 5.95 52.15
CA SER A 380 -23.91 4.55 52.37
C SER A 380 -24.11 3.78 51.04
N GLU A 381 -23.67 2.51 50.97
CA GLU A 381 -24.28 1.31 50.30
C GLU A 381 -24.87 1.37 48.85
N THR A 382 -24.87 0.32 48.01
CA THR A 382 -24.90 -1.15 48.20
C THR A 382 -24.02 -1.94 47.19
N ASN A 383 -23.86 -3.25 47.43
CA ASN A 383 -22.99 -4.19 46.68
C ASN A 383 -23.67 -4.93 45.51
N PHE A 384 -22.84 -5.53 44.64
CA PHE A 384 -23.15 -6.81 43.98
C PHE A 384 -21.98 -7.80 44.14
N ALA A 385 -22.34 -9.06 44.38
CA ALA A 385 -21.50 -10.26 44.36
C ALA A 385 -22.40 -11.41 43.81
N ASP A 386 -21.97 -12.65 43.53
CA ASP A 386 -20.74 -13.36 43.85
C ASP A 386 -20.59 -14.59 42.89
N LEU A 387 -19.63 -15.46 43.19
CA LEU A 387 -19.49 -16.88 42.82
C LEU A 387 -18.73 -17.26 41.54
N SER A 388 -17.84 -18.23 41.77
CA SER A 388 -17.11 -19.06 40.81
C SER A 388 -17.04 -20.50 41.37
N ALA A 389 -16.37 -21.42 40.66
CA ALA A 389 -16.10 -22.83 41.05
C ALA A 389 -17.27 -23.83 40.90
N SER A 390 -17.09 -25.15 40.62
CA SER A 390 -15.92 -25.90 40.09
C SER A 390 -16.28 -27.36 39.75
N ALA A 391 -15.31 -28.10 39.17
CA ALA A 391 -15.10 -29.57 39.20
C ALA A 391 -15.65 -30.44 38.03
N GLU A 392 -15.04 -31.64 37.91
CA GLU A 392 -14.99 -32.51 36.73
C GLU A 392 -15.51 -33.95 36.99
N ASP A 393 -15.76 -34.68 35.89
CA ASP A 393 -15.79 -36.15 35.71
C ASP A 393 -16.54 -37.11 36.66
N ILE A 394 -17.39 -37.98 36.07
CA ILE A 394 -17.37 -39.46 36.22
C ILE A 394 -18.33 -40.15 35.21
N MET A 395 -18.15 -41.46 35.00
CA MET A 395 -18.78 -42.31 33.97
C MET A 395 -20.29 -42.56 34.10
N SER A 396 -20.89 -42.98 32.96
CA SER A 396 -22.19 -43.67 32.79
C SER A 396 -22.37 -44.87 33.74
N PRO A 397 -23.61 -45.33 34.08
CA PRO A 397 -24.48 -46.00 33.09
C PRO A 397 -26.02 -45.99 33.31
N LEU A 398 -26.76 -46.53 32.32
CA LEU A 398 -28.05 -47.27 32.39
C LEU A 398 -29.28 -46.74 33.18
N GLY A 399 -30.44 -46.67 32.49
CA GLY A 399 -31.63 -47.40 32.98
C GLY A 399 -33.02 -46.75 32.94
N VAL A 400 -33.86 -47.14 31.95
CA VAL A 400 -35.31 -47.48 32.05
C VAL A 400 -36.25 -46.47 32.77
N SER A 401 -37.21 -45.84 32.06
CA SER A 401 -38.52 -46.48 31.81
C SER A 401 -39.38 -45.80 30.73
N SER A 402 -40.35 -46.57 30.19
CA SER A 402 -41.44 -46.20 29.26
C SER A 402 -42.71 -46.97 29.72
N PRO A 403 -43.93 -46.90 29.14
CA PRO A 403 -44.32 -46.78 27.70
C PRO A 403 -44.95 -45.38 27.40
N ALA A 404 -45.73 -45.07 26.35
CA ALA A 404 -46.34 -45.82 25.23
C ALA A 404 -46.50 -44.86 24.01
N GLY A 405 -46.88 -45.28 22.79
CA GLY A 405 -47.12 -46.62 22.23
C GLY A 405 -47.35 -46.54 20.70
N GLY A 406 -47.17 -47.65 19.97
CA GLY A 406 -47.45 -47.76 18.51
C GLY A 406 -48.91 -48.15 18.20
N PRO A 407 -49.26 -48.68 17.01
CA PRO A 407 -48.42 -49.25 15.92
C PRO A 407 -48.57 -48.43 14.59
N SER A 408 -48.13 -48.82 13.38
CA SER A 408 -47.79 -50.15 12.82
C SER A 408 -46.68 -50.14 11.74
N SER A 409 -46.38 -51.33 11.20
CA SER A 409 -45.17 -51.74 10.45
C SER A 409 -45.56 -52.27 9.04
N PRO A 410 -44.72 -52.91 8.16
CA PRO A 410 -43.39 -53.50 8.40
C PRO A 410 -42.29 -53.42 7.29
N ARG A 411 -41.02 -53.48 7.76
CA ARG A 411 -39.83 -54.24 7.28
C ARG A 411 -39.45 -54.26 5.77
N GLY A 412 -38.17 -54.14 5.39
CA GLY A 412 -36.93 -53.87 6.14
C GLY A 412 -35.68 -54.62 5.61
N ASN A 413 -34.51 -54.32 6.20
CA ASN A 413 -33.26 -55.10 6.18
C ASN A 413 -32.47 -55.22 4.84
N THR A 414 -31.13 -55.33 4.77
CA THR A 414 -30.02 -54.99 5.69
C THR A 414 -28.66 -54.99 4.94
N TRP A 415 -27.72 -54.12 5.38
CA TRP A 415 -26.25 -54.34 5.47
C TRP A 415 -25.38 -54.64 4.22
N ALA A 416 -24.50 -53.67 3.95
CA ALA A 416 -23.03 -53.77 3.96
C ALA A 416 -22.21 -54.42 2.80
N HIS A 417 -21.12 -53.69 2.47
CA HIS A 417 -19.85 -54.10 1.85
C HIS A 417 -19.82 -54.60 0.38
N GLY A 418 -18.91 -54.00 -0.40
CA GLY A 418 -18.49 -54.48 -1.73
C GLY A 418 -17.51 -53.50 -2.39
N ARG A 419 -16.34 -53.97 -2.85
CA ARG A 419 -15.36 -53.17 -3.62
C ARG A 419 -15.42 -53.53 -5.10
N GLY A 420 -14.98 -52.60 -5.96
CA GLY A 420 -14.59 -52.86 -7.36
C GLY A 420 -15.68 -52.48 -8.37
N THR A 421 -15.56 -51.47 -9.24
CA THR A 421 -14.53 -51.11 -10.26
C THR A 421 -14.66 -51.81 -11.62
N ILE A 422 -15.16 -51.05 -12.60
CA ILE A 422 -14.72 -50.98 -14.01
C ILE A 422 -14.97 -52.20 -14.93
N ALA A 423 -15.94 -52.03 -15.85
CA ALA A 423 -15.88 -52.29 -17.32
C ALA A 423 -17.27 -51.87 -17.89
N GLU A 424 -17.42 -51.02 -18.91
CA GLU A 424 -17.02 -51.17 -20.33
C GLU A 424 -17.58 -52.48 -20.95
N ALA A 425 -18.77 -52.53 -21.56
CA ALA A 425 -19.33 -51.83 -22.75
C ALA A 425 -19.16 -52.64 -24.07
N ALA A 426 -20.28 -53.07 -24.67
CA ALA A 426 -20.37 -53.41 -26.11
C ALA A 426 -21.83 -53.58 -26.64
N ALA A 427 -22.05 -53.11 -27.88
CA ALA A 427 -22.94 -53.63 -28.93
C ALA A 427 -24.46 -53.86 -28.71
N ASN A 428 -25.26 -52.97 -29.33
CA ASN A 428 -26.37 -53.21 -30.31
C ASN A 428 -26.82 -54.69 -30.56
N ALA A 429 -28.10 -55.01 -30.80
CA ALA A 429 -28.86 -54.51 -31.97
C ALA A 429 -30.35 -55.00 -32.05
N LEU A 430 -31.21 -54.21 -32.73
CA LEU A 430 -32.49 -54.59 -33.41
C LEU A 430 -33.65 -55.15 -32.52
N SER A 431 -34.95 -54.98 -32.80
CA SER A 431 -35.79 -54.17 -33.73
C SER A 431 -37.29 -54.37 -33.30
N LYS A 432 -38.39 -53.81 -33.83
CA LYS A 432 -38.80 -53.14 -35.10
C LYS A 432 -40.01 -52.20 -34.81
N GLY A 433 -40.36 -51.26 -35.70
CA GLY A 433 -41.67 -50.58 -35.66
C GLY A 433 -41.80 -49.32 -36.54
N SER A 434 -42.78 -49.29 -37.46
CA SER A 434 -43.11 -48.18 -38.40
C SER A 434 -44.55 -48.42 -38.95
N PRO A 435 -45.26 -47.54 -39.73
CA PRO A 435 -44.72 -46.70 -40.83
C PRO A 435 -45.43 -45.33 -41.13
N ARG A 436 -45.05 -44.71 -42.28
CA ARG A 436 -45.60 -43.51 -42.99
C ARG A 436 -45.13 -42.15 -42.41
N GLY A 437 -44.76 -41.12 -43.18
CA GLY A 437 -44.68 -40.86 -44.64
C GLY A 437 -44.96 -39.36 -44.89
N VAL A 438 -44.39 -38.59 -45.82
CA VAL A 438 -43.80 -38.84 -47.17
C VAL A 438 -42.73 -37.75 -47.49
N THR A 439 -41.83 -37.98 -48.46
CA THR A 439 -40.75 -37.08 -48.98
C THR A 439 -40.91 -36.91 -50.52
N PRO A 440 -39.96 -36.42 -51.36
CA PRO A 440 -38.65 -35.75 -51.18
C PRO A 440 -38.56 -34.40 -51.95
N ASN A 441 -37.45 -33.65 -52.00
CA ASN A 441 -36.28 -33.76 -52.92
C ASN A 441 -35.51 -32.40 -52.86
N HIS A 442 -34.30 -32.15 -53.35
CA HIS A 442 -33.04 -32.88 -53.65
C HIS A 442 -31.96 -31.79 -53.95
N SER A 443 -30.65 -31.99 -54.18
CA SER A 443 -29.75 -33.15 -54.30
C SER A 443 -28.33 -32.76 -53.79
N ALA A 444 -27.26 -33.43 -54.25
CA ALA A 444 -25.86 -33.01 -54.09
C ALA A 444 -25.00 -33.51 -55.27
N LEU A 445 -23.77 -33.01 -55.42
CA LEU A 445 -22.73 -33.60 -56.29
C LEU A 445 -21.32 -33.30 -55.76
N ALA A 446 -20.36 -34.17 -56.08
CA ALA A 446 -18.97 -34.11 -55.59
C ALA A 446 -17.99 -34.64 -56.65
N LEU A 447 -16.70 -34.31 -56.53
CA LEU A 447 -15.60 -35.06 -57.15
C LEU A 447 -14.27 -34.80 -56.38
N ALA A 448 -13.25 -35.63 -56.60
CA ALA A 448 -11.93 -35.55 -55.95
C ALA A 448 -10.84 -36.21 -56.81
N ALA A 449 -9.55 -35.82 -56.62
CA ALA A 449 -8.32 -36.65 -56.70
C ALA A 449 -7.04 -35.83 -57.03
N ALA A 450 -5.86 -36.39 -56.69
CA ALA A 450 -4.48 -36.04 -57.08
C ALA A 450 -3.98 -34.59 -56.74
N MET A 451 -3.07 -34.35 -55.78
CA MET A 451 -1.66 -34.79 -55.60
C MET A 451 -0.62 -33.99 -56.42
N ASP A 452 0.18 -33.14 -55.74
CA ASP A 452 1.55 -33.52 -55.34
C ASP A 452 2.12 -32.67 -54.17
N LYS A 453 3.34 -32.98 -53.69
CA LYS A 453 4.14 -32.35 -52.59
C LYS A 453 5.51 -31.85 -53.15
N PRO A 454 6.49 -31.26 -52.39
CA PRO A 454 6.79 -31.21 -50.93
C PRO A 454 7.12 -29.77 -50.38
N ALA A 455 7.66 -29.48 -49.18
CA ALA A 455 7.55 -30.02 -47.79
C ALA A 455 8.23 -29.02 -46.78
N ALA A 456 8.25 -29.36 -45.47
CA ALA A 456 8.77 -28.60 -44.29
C ALA A 456 7.89 -27.37 -43.88
N ALA A 457 7.35 -27.20 -42.65
CA ALA A 457 7.58 -27.71 -41.28
C ALA A 457 8.81 -27.11 -40.54
N GLY A 458 8.74 -26.75 -39.25
CA GLY A 458 7.64 -26.76 -38.27
C GLY A 458 8.03 -25.96 -37.01
N GLY A 459 7.28 -25.94 -35.90
CA GLY A 459 6.01 -26.60 -35.55
C GLY A 459 5.58 -26.23 -34.11
N SER A 460 4.51 -26.85 -33.57
CA SER A 460 4.00 -26.60 -32.22
C SER A 460 3.66 -27.90 -31.47
N ALA A 461 4.32 -28.15 -30.33
CA ALA A 461 4.10 -29.36 -29.51
C ALA A 461 4.72 -29.30 -28.08
N SER A 462 4.08 -28.64 -27.10
CA SER A 462 4.52 -28.69 -25.69
C SER A 462 3.44 -28.29 -24.66
N VAL A 463 2.32 -29.04 -24.58
CA VAL A 463 1.36 -28.95 -23.46
C VAL A 463 0.88 -30.35 -23.03
N ALA A 464 0.35 -31.14 -23.98
CA ALA A 464 -0.26 -32.45 -23.72
C ALA A 464 0.68 -33.55 -23.17
N ALA A 465 1.98 -33.29 -23.02
CA ALA A 465 2.95 -34.28 -22.55
C ALA A 465 2.97 -34.47 -21.01
N ILE A 466 2.65 -33.42 -20.24
CA ILE A 466 2.88 -33.38 -18.79
C ILE A 466 1.82 -34.18 -18.01
N GLN A 467 0.55 -34.13 -18.43
CA GLN A 467 -0.57 -34.84 -17.77
C GLN A 467 -0.38 -36.36 -17.66
N SER A 468 0.45 -36.98 -18.51
CA SER A 468 0.62 -38.43 -18.57
C SER A 468 1.50 -39.06 -17.49
N LYS A 469 2.27 -38.27 -16.72
CA LYS A 469 3.30 -38.77 -15.78
C LYS A 469 2.86 -38.90 -14.31
N LEU A 470 1.72 -38.34 -13.91
CA LEU A 470 1.25 -38.35 -12.51
C LEU A 470 0.36 -39.55 -12.14
N HIS A 471 0.15 -40.52 -13.04
CA HIS A 471 -0.69 -41.70 -12.82
C HIS A 471 -0.03 -43.01 -13.27
N LYS A 472 0.97 -43.49 -12.50
CA LYS A 472 1.36 -44.92 -12.32
C LYS A 472 2.60 -45.03 -11.42
N LEU A 473 2.44 -45.48 -10.17
CA LEU A 473 3.58 -45.96 -9.36
C LEU A 473 3.14 -46.89 -8.20
N THR A 474 2.59 -48.05 -8.54
CA THR A 474 2.29 -49.13 -7.57
C THR A 474 2.40 -50.52 -8.23
N VAL A 475 2.94 -51.48 -7.47
CA VAL A 475 3.03 -52.93 -7.74
C VAL A 475 4.11 -53.42 -8.75
N LEU A 476 4.91 -54.37 -8.25
CA LEU A 476 5.86 -55.32 -8.90
C LEU A 476 5.35 -56.76 -8.60
N PRO A 477 5.94 -57.90 -9.04
CA PRO A 477 7.00 -58.21 -10.04
C PRO A 477 6.41 -59.24 -11.08
N PRO A 478 7.06 -60.31 -11.61
CA PRO A 478 8.49 -60.67 -11.83
C PRO A 478 8.86 -61.02 -13.30
N GLY A 479 10.17 -61.11 -13.62
CA GLY A 479 10.69 -61.34 -14.99
C GLY A 479 11.39 -62.70 -15.22
N MET A 480 12.10 -62.86 -16.35
CA MET A 480 13.12 -63.92 -16.62
C MET A 480 13.91 -63.66 -17.93
N ALA A 481 15.15 -64.17 -18.00
CA ALA A 481 16.02 -64.45 -19.17
C ALA A 481 16.65 -63.30 -20.02
N GLY A 482 17.95 -63.49 -20.37
CA GLY A 482 18.75 -62.73 -21.36
C GLY A 482 19.12 -63.62 -22.58
N PRO A 483 20.35 -63.61 -23.17
CA PRO A 483 21.62 -62.92 -22.84
C PRO A 483 21.97 -61.81 -23.88
N GLY A 484 23.09 -61.05 -23.89
CA GLY A 484 24.38 -60.93 -23.18
C GLY A 484 25.17 -59.81 -23.93
N LEU A 485 26.46 -59.45 -23.73
CA LEU A 485 27.59 -59.77 -22.82
C LEU A 485 28.35 -58.42 -22.59
N GLY A 486 29.49 -58.23 -21.90
CA GLY A 486 30.43 -59.11 -21.19
C GLY A 486 31.71 -58.32 -20.76
N SER A 487 32.63 -59.00 -20.07
CA SER A 487 33.98 -58.53 -19.61
C SER A 487 34.07 -57.37 -18.58
N ALA A 488 34.92 -57.56 -17.57
CA ALA A 488 35.26 -56.62 -16.46
C ALA A 488 36.83 -56.56 -16.32
N PRO A 489 37.52 -56.19 -15.20
CA PRO A 489 37.29 -56.46 -13.75
C PRO A 489 37.36 -55.22 -12.80
N SER A 490 36.61 -55.14 -11.69
CA SER A 490 36.90 -55.52 -10.26
C SER A 490 37.91 -54.63 -9.50
N GLY A 491 37.85 -54.42 -8.17
CA GLY A 491 36.94 -54.86 -7.07
C GLY A 491 37.33 -54.11 -5.75
N ALA A 492 36.81 -54.39 -4.54
CA ALA A 492 35.76 -55.32 -4.06
C ALA A 492 35.20 -54.89 -2.67
N ILE A 493 34.07 -55.48 -2.25
CA ILE A 493 33.33 -55.31 -0.96
C ILE A 493 33.69 -56.45 0.04
N PRO A 494 33.32 -56.46 1.36
CA PRO A 494 31.94 -56.55 1.91
C PRO A 494 31.70 -55.68 3.19
N ASN A 495 30.51 -55.42 3.76
CA ASN A 495 29.09 -55.85 3.64
C ASN A 495 28.58 -57.09 4.44
N GLN A 496 27.95 -56.83 5.59
CA GLN A 496 26.98 -57.64 6.37
C GLN A 496 26.16 -56.66 7.26
N GLY A 497 24.92 -56.90 7.73
CA GLY A 497 23.98 -58.01 7.48
C GLY A 497 22.93 -58.19 8.59
N LEU A 498 21.75 -57.55 8.45
CA LEU A 498 20.44 -57.79 9.13
C LEU A 498 20.37 -58.29 10.59
N HIS A 499 19.56 -57.62 11.45
CA HIS A 499 18.25 -58.15 11.93
C HIS A 499 17.50 -57.15 12.85
N ARG A 500 16.26 -57.48 13.22
CA ARG A 500 15.27 -56.68 13.97
C ARG A 500 14.80 -57.49 15.18
N VAL A 501 14.48 -56.86 16.32
CA VAL A 501 13.43 -57.20 17.34
C VAL A 501 13.66 -56.40 18.64
N ASP A 502 12.58 -56.20 19.41
CA ASP A 502 12.42 -55.30 20.55
C ASP A 502 12.96 -55.79 21.92
N THR A 503 12.77 -54.94 22.95
CA THR A 503 12.51 -55.24 24.39
C THR A 503 13.56 -54.75 25.42
N MET A 504 13.02 -54.26 26.55
CA MET A 504 13.64 -53.57 27.70
C MET A 504 15.01 -54.05 28.24
N GLY A 505 15.98 -53.13 28.24
CA GLY A 505 16.42 -52.40 29.46
C GLY A 505 17.17 -53.13 30.60
N LYS A 506 18.35 -52.59 30.96
CA LYS A 506 18.92 -52.62 32.33
C LYS A 506 19.96 -51.50 32.57
N LEU A 507 20.25 -51.23 33.84
CA LEU A 507 21.00 -50.05 34.34
C LEU A 507 22.53 -50.23 34.33
N MET A 508 23.22 -49.10 34.64
CA MET A 508 24.60 -48.91 35.16
C MET A 508 25.64 -48.37 34.16
N SER A 509 26.57 -47.46 34.52
CA SER A 509 26.59 -46.37 35.53
C SER A 509 27.75 -45.40 35.20
N PRO A 510 27.69 -44.10 35.59
CA PRO A 510 28.61 -43.08 35.04
C PRO A 510 29.92 -42.88 35.84
N THR A 511 30.85 -43.83 35.81
CA THR A 511 32.10 -43.73 36.63
C THR A 511 33.39 -44.29 36.02
N ALA A 512 33.81 -43.86 34.81
CA ALA A 512 35.10 -44.31 34.23
C ALA A 512 35.81 -43.36 33.23
N MET A 513 35.84 -42.03 33.43
CA MET A 513 36.64 -41.17 32.53
C MET A 513 37.38 -39.99 33.23
N LYS A 514 38.49 -40.32 33.90
CA LYS A 514 39.51 -39.35 34.32
C LYS A 514 40.92 -39.96 34.34
N ARG A 515 41.68 -39.82 33.25
CA ARG A 515 43.14 -39.53 33.27
C ARG A 515 43.75 -39.44 31.86
N ARG A 516 44.43 -38.30 31.62
CA ARG A 516 45.35 -38.01 30.50
C ARG A 516 44.70 -37.99 29.09
N GLY A 517 45.02 -37.04 28.22
CA GLY A 517 45.96 -35.92 28.43
C GLY A 517 46.44 -35.27 27.14
N LEU A 518 45.53 -34.93 26.22
CA LEU A 518 45.82 -34.13 25.03
C LEU A 518 45.09 -32.79 25.12
N LYS A 519 45.77 -31.70 24.73
CA LYS A 519 45.16 -30.38 24.68
C LYS A 519 44.08 -30.38 23.60
N ALA A 520 42.90 -29.85 23.91
CA ALA A 520 41.95 -29.48 22.86
C ALA A 520 42.60 -28.39 22.00
N ALA A 521 42.86 -28.68 20.73
CA ALA A 521 43.37 -27.70 19.80
C ALA A 521 42.27 -26.68 19.47
N GLU A 522 42.67 -25.42 19.29
CA GLU A 522 41.78 -24.34 18.90
C GLU A 522 41.22 -24.64 17.50
N PHE A 523 39.90 -24.90 17.41
CA PHE A 523 39.24 -24.90 16.10
C PHE A 523 39.29 -23.47 15.56
N HIS A 524 40.14 -23.25 14.55
CA HIS A 524 40.44 -21.92 14.04
C HIS A 524 39.18 -21.18 13.58
N LYS A 525 39.16 -19.87 13.89
CA LYS A 525 38.40 -18.87 13.14
C LYS A 525 38.60 -19.11 11.63
N SER A 526 37.53 -19.01 10.84
CA SER A 526 37.62 -19.29 9.40
C SER A 526 38.59 -18.34 8.71
N SER A 527 39.17 -18.77 7.57
CA SER A 527 40.01 -17.90 6.74
C SER A 527 39.30 -16.61 6.30
N VAL A 528 37.96 -16.66 6.18
CA VAL A 528 37.11 -15.49 5.90
C VAL A 528 37.07 -14.51 7.07
N ASP A 529 36.97 -14.98 8.31
CA ASP A 529 37.01 -14.13 9.52
C ASP A 529 38.37 -13.42 9.66
N ALA A 530 39.48 -14.11 9.34
CA ALA A 530 40.82 -13.52 9.31
C ALA A 530 41.01 -12.49 8.18
N LEU A 531 40.36 -12.66 7.02
CA LEU A 531 40.35 -11.71 5.92
C LEU A 531 39.49 -10.47 6.21
N LEU A 532 38.40 -10.64 6.96
CA LEU A 532 37.48 -9.56 7.33
C LEU A 532 37.96 -8.72 8.52
N HIS A 533 38.85 -9.28 9.36
CA HIS A 533 39.41 -8.63 10.55
C HIS A 533 40.96 -8.61 10.51
N PRO A 534 41.57 -7.87 9.55
CA PRO A 534 43.02 -7.82 9.37
C PRO A 534 43.71 -7.17 10.59
N ARG A 535 44.66 -7.89 11.20
CA ARG A 535 45.42 -7.44 12.39
C ARG A 535 46.54 -6.42 12.09
N GLN A 536 46.54 -5.81 10.90
CA GLN A 536 47.57 -4.86 10.45
C GLN A 536 46.92 -3.77 9.61
N ALA A 537 46.92 -2.52 10.11
CA ALA A 537 46.23 -1.38 9.51
C ALA A 537 46.62 -1.12 8.04
N GLY A 538 47.94 -1.04 7.77
CA GLY A 538 48.48 -0.65 6.46
C GLY A 538 48.28 -1.66 5.30
N ALA A 539 47.65 -2.81 5.53
CA ALA A 539 47.42 -3.81 4.48
C ALA A 539 46.08 -3.62 3.75
N ASN A 540 45.03 -3.19 4.47
CA ASN A 540 43.65 -3.10 3.96
C ASN A 540 42.88 -1.95 4.68
N PRO A 541 43.33 -0.68 4.58
CA PRO A 541 42.83 0.40 5.43
C PRO A 541 41.31 0.62 5.32
N TYR A 542 40.75 0.57 4.12
CA TYR A 542 39.30 0.67 3.89
C TYR A 542 38.49 -0.40 4.64
N ARG A 543 39.01 -1.63 4.74
CA ARG A 543 38.35 -2.74 5.47
C ARG A 543 38.36 -2.55 6.99
N VAL A 544 39.37 -1.84 7.52
CA VAL A 544 39.45 -1.47 8.94
C VAL A 544 38.40 -0.39 9.25
N VAL A 545 38.34 0.68 8.44
CA VAL A 545 37.36 1.76 8.62
C VAL A 545 35.92 1.24 8.47
N LEU A 546 35.63 0.50 7.39
CA LEU A 546 34.31 -0.14 7.22
C LEU A 546 34.02 -1.23 8.29
N GLY A 547 35.05 -1.80 8.91
CA GLY A 547 34.92 -2.70 10.05
C GLY A 547 34.32 -2.00 11.27
N GLU A 548 34.79 -0.78 11.59
CA GLU A 548 34.23 0.02 12.69
C GLU A 548 32.82 0.52 12.36
N VAL A 549 32.59 1.02 11.13
CA VAL A 549 31.25 1.42 10.65
C VAL A 549 30.24 0.30 10.82
N ARG A 550 30.63 -0.93 10.46
CA ARG A 550 29.83 -2.14 10.65
C ARG A 550 29.55 -2.44 12.13
N GLN A 551 30.55 -2.35 13.02
CA GLN A 551 30.35 -2.60 14.45
C GLN A 551 29.34 -1.60 15.04
N ARG A 552 29.49 -0.32 14.71
CA ARG A 552 28.59 0.75 15.17
C ARG A 552 27.18 0.62 14.57
N LEU A 553 27.02 0.12 13.34
CA LEU A 553 25.71 -0.27 12.78
C LEU A 553 25.08 -1.44 13.54
N VAL A 554 25.83 -2.48 13.90
CA VAL A 554 25.32 -3.61 14.71
C VAL A 554 24.88 -3.15 16.10
N ALA A 555 25.67 -2.30 16.76
CA ALA A 555 25.30 -1.70 18.05
C ALA A 555 24.03 -0.84 17.93
N THR A 556 23.91 -0.04 16.86
CA THR A 556 22.70 0.74 16.55
C THR A 556 21.48 -0.16 16.39
N ARG A 557 21.60 -1.26 15.63
CA ARG A 557 20.48 -2.19 15.42
C ARG A 557 20.06 -2.86 16.73
N ARG A 558 21.01 -3.38 17.51
CA ARG A 558 20.77 -3.97 18.84
C ARG A 558 20.10 -2.97 19.81
N ARG A 559 20.53 -1.72 19.81
CA ARG A 559 19.91 -0.66 20.63
C ARG A 559 18.43 -0.46 20.29
N MET A 560 18.05 -0.53 19.01
CA MET A 560 16.64 -0.47 18.61
C MET A 560 15.88 -1.76 18.97
N GLU A 561 16.51 -2.93 18.93
CA GLU A 561 15.93 -4.20 19.39
C GLU A 561 15.61 -4.16 20.90
N GLU A 562 16.52 -3.61 21.71
CA GLU A 562 16.34 -3.43 23.16
C GLU A 562 15.22 -2.42 23.48
N LEU A 563 15.15 -1.29 22.77
CA LEU A 563 14.05 -0.32 22.89
C LEU A 563 12.68 -0.90 22.50
N LEU A 564 12.61 -1.66 21.39
CA LEU A 564 11.37 -2.31 20.94
C LEU A 564 10.89 -3.41 21.90
N ALA A 565 11.80 -4.04 22.63
CA ALA A 565 11.48 -4.98 23.71
C ALA A 565 11.04 -4.29 25.02
N GLY A 566 11.15 -2.95 25.11
CA GLY A 566 10.87 -2.20 26.34
C GLY A 566 12.00 -2.25 27.37
N HIS A 567 13.20 -2.67 26.98
CA HIS A 567 14.39 -2.68 27.85
C HIS A 567 15.10 -1.31 27.81
N VAL A 568 15.82 -0.97 28.88
CA VAL A 568 16.79 0.13 28.86
C VAL A 568 18.04 -0.38 28.13
N PRO A 569 18.46 0.23 27.01
CA PRO A 569 19.63 -0.22 26.28
C PRO A 569 20.94 0.06 27.02
N ASP A 570 21.99 -0.66 26.62
CA ASP A 570 23.35 -0.45 27.10
C ASP A 570 23.81 1.02 26.93
N SER A 571 24.56 1.55 27.89
CA SER A 571 25.09 2.92 27.87
C SER A 571 26.42 3.01 27.15
N ASP A 572 27.22 1.94 27.16
CA ASP A 572 28.66 2.03 26.92
C ASP A 572 29.02 1.68 25.46
N ALA A 573 28.05 1.22 24.67
CA ALA A 573 28.22 0.90 23.26
C ALA A 573 28.00 2.11 22.34
N GLU A 574 29.02 2.49 21.57
CA GLU A 574 28.90 3.49 20.50
C GLU A 574 27.86 3.08 19.44
N TRP A 575 26.98 4.01 19.07
CA TRP A 575 25.89 3.80 18.10
C TRP A 575 25.72 5.05 17.20
N TYR A 576 24.95 4.93 16.14
CA TYR A 576 24.65 6.03 15.21
C TYR A 576 23.39 6.77 15.65
N GLU A 577 23.60 7.95 16.22
CA GLU A 577 22.54 8.88 16.57
C GLU A 577 22.16 9.76 15.37
N THR A 578 23.13 10.26 14.61
CA THR A 578 22.90 11.21 13.50
C THR A 578 23.37 10.67 12.15
N GLU A 579 22.81 11.22 11.07
CA GLU A 579 23.08 10.80 9.68
C GLU A 579 24.53 11.13 9.27
N GLU A 580 25.04 12.27 9.76
CA GLU A 580 26.39 12.80 9.54
C GLU A 580 27.47 11.86 10.11
N GLN A 581 27.24 11.28 11.29
CA GLN A 581 28.16 10.31 11.91
C GLN A 581 28.40 9.07 11.04
N LEU A 582 27.41 8.66 10.22
CA LEU A 582 27.54 7.55 9.29
C LEU A 582 28.15 8.00 7.95
N LEU A 583 27.86 9.22 7.50
CA LEU A 583 28.42 9.80 6.28
C LEU A 583 29.92 10.07 6.39
N GLU A 584 30.39 10.65 7.50
CA GLU A 584 31.80 11.03 7.74
C GLU A 584 32.82 9.95 7.31
N PRO A 585 32.81 8.72 7.86
CA PRO A 585 33.77 7.68 7.47
C PRO A 585 33.55 7.14 6.04
N LEU A 586 32.34 7.25 5.49
CA LEU A 586 32.04 6.79 4.12
C LEU A 586 32.48 7.82 3.07
N LEU A 587 32.43 9.11 3.40
CA LEU A 587 32.93 10.20 2.57
C LEU A 587 34.47 10.23 2.56
N ALA A 588 35.13 10.02 3.70
CA ALA A 588 36.58 9.86 3.76
C ALA A 588 37.04 8.70 2.85
N VAL A 589 36.38 7.53 2.94
CA VAL A 589 36.63 6.39 2.04
C VAL A 589 36.37 6.74 0.56
N TYR A 590 35.33 7.52 0.26
CA TYR A 590 35.00 7.93 -1.12
C TYR A 590 36.06 8.86 -1.73
N TRP A 591 36.49 9.91 -1.01
CA TRP A 591 37.51 10.85 -1.49
C TRP A 591 38.89 10.21 -1.57
N SER A 592 39.26 9.40 -0.58
CA SER A 592 40.49 8.61 -0.56
C SER A 592 40.63 7.69 -1.79
N LEU A 593 39.53 7.08 -2.23
CA LEU A 593 39.49 6.32 -3.48
C LEU A 593 39.71 7.20 -4.72
N TRP A 594 39.13 8.40 -4.77
CA TRP A 594 39.38 9.34 -5.88
C TRP A 594 40.85 9.79 -5.94
N GLU A 595 41.44 10.17 -4.80
CA GLU A 595 42.86 10.54 -4.69
C GLU A 595 43.81 9.41 -5.11
N CYS A 596 43.47 8.17 -4.75
CA CYS A 596 44.25 6.98 -5.11
C CYS A 596 43.98 6.43 -6.53
N GLY A 597 43.24 7.16 -7.38
CA GLY A 597 42.92 6.76 -8.75
C GLY A 597 41.84 5.66 -8.86
N GLY A 598 41.24 5.25 -7.74
CA GLY A 598 40.14 4.30 -7.64
C GLY A 598 38.75 4.90 -7.82
N GLY A 599 38.62 6.11 -8.38
CA GLY A 599 37.34 6.83 -8.52
C GLY A 599 36.21 6.03 -9.18
N ILE A 600 36.51 5.16 -10.16
CA ILE A 600 35.53 4.26 -10.79
C ILE A 600 34.90 3.28 -9.78
N VAL A 601 35.61 2.92 -8.72
CA VAL A 601 35.11 2.07 -7.61
C VAL A 601 34.32 2.90 -6.60
N ALA A 602 34.72 4.15 -6.35
CA ALA A 602 33.98 5.11 -5.51
C ALA A 602 32.59 5.41 -6.11
N GLU A 603 32.55 5.62 -7.43
CA GLU A 603 31.35 5.72 -8.27
C GLU A 603 30.50 4.43 -8.28
N GLY A 604 30.99 3.32 -7.74
CA GLY A 604 30.27 2.05 -7.61
C GLY A 604 29.27 2.03 -6.44
N ARG A 605 29.22 0.90 -5.71
CA ARG A 605 28.29 0.70 -4.59
C ARG A 605 28.38 1.79 -3.51
N LEU A 606 29.56 2.37 -3.31
CA LEU A 606 29.79 3.40 -2.28
C LEU A 606 28.97 4.66 -2.55
N LEU A 607 28.93 5.15 -3.79
CA LEU A 607 28.07 6.26 -4.18
C LEU A 607 26.57 5.93 -4.06
N ASP A 608 26.16 4.69 -4.37
CA ASP A 608 24.77 4.26 -4.15
C ASP A 608 24.42 4.21 -2.66
N LEU A 609 25.37 3.84 -1.79
CA LEU A 609 25.22 3.88 -0.33
C LEU A 609 25.11 5.33 0.19
N LEU A 610 26.01 6.23 -0.23
CA LEU A 610 25.99 7.65 0.16
C LEU A 610 24.67 8.32 -0.26
N ARG A 611 24.24 8.13 -1.51
CA ARG A 611 22.95 8.64 -2.02
C ARG A 611 21.74 8.06 -1.26
N ARG A 612 21.80 6.80 -0.81
CA ARG A 612 20.75 6.25 0.09
C ARG A 612 20.75 6.98 1.43
N ILE A 613 21.92 7.22 2.04
CA ILE A 613 21.99 7.88 3.35
C ILE A 613 21.43 9.30 3.27
N TYR A 614 21.80 10.11 2.27
CA TYR A 614 21.25 11.46 2.12
C TYR A 614 19.72 11.50 1.86
N SER A 615 19.15 10.52 1.13
CA SER A 615 17.72 10.50 0.78
C SER A 615 16.80 9.78 1.77
N PHE A 616 17.30 8.74 2.44
CA PHE A 616 16.55 7.90 3.39
C PHE A 616 16.91 8.20 4.86
N GLY A 617 18.07 8.79 5.12
CA GLY A 617 18.58 9.07 6.47
C GLY A 617 18.73 7.80 7.32
N LEU A 618 18.79 7.97 8.65
CA LEU A 618 18.75 6.86 9.60
C LEU A 618 17.33 6.36 9.89
N SER A 619 16.30 6.89 9.22
CA SER A 619 14.89 6.63 9.53
C SER A 619 14.07 6.07 8.36
N LEU A 620 14.65 5.91 7.17
CA LEU A 620 14.04 5.48 5.90
C LEU A 620 12.90 6.37 5.36
N MET A 621 11.87 6.64 6.16
CA MET A 621 10.78 7.55 5.85
C MET A 621 10.48 8.37 7.10
N LYS A 622 10.57 9.70 6.99
CA LYS A 622 10.29 10.58 8.15
C LYS A 622 8.78 10.61 8.42
N LEU A 623 8.37 10.44 9.66
CA LEU A 623 6.95 10.37 10.01
C LEU A 623 6.32 11.76 10.07
N ASP A 624 5.11 11.90 9.53
CA ASP A 624 4.26 13.05 9.84
C ASP A 624 3.40 12.75 11.06
N LEU A 625 3.31 13.72 11.97
CA LEU A 625 2.27 13.73 12.99
C LEU A 625 1.06 14.46 12.41
N ARG A 626 -0.15 13.91 12.56
CA ARG A 626 -1.38 14.58 12.12
C ARG A 626 -2.48 14.46 13.18
N GLN A 627 -3.06 15.59 13.59
CA GLN A 627 -4.14 15.66 14.59
C GLN A 627 -5.11 16.79 14.25
N GLU A 628 -6.38 16.69 14.67
CA GLU A 628 -7.40 17.73 14.41
C GLU A 628 -7.34 18.92 15.37
N SER A 629 -7.56 20.13 14.84
CA SER A 629 -7.48 21.44 15.54
C SER A 629 -8.26 21.52 16.86
N GLY A 630 -9.43 20.86 16.92
CA GLY A 630 -10.25 20.76 18.13
C GLY A 630 -9.46 20.19 19.31
N ARG A 631 -8.68 19.12 19.10
CA ARG A 631 -7.88 18.46 20.15
C ARG A 631 -6.78 19.35 20.73
N HIS A 632 -6.28 20.32 19.96
CA HIS A 632 -5.34 21.33 20.46
C HIS A 632 -6.07 22.43 21.24
N THR A 633 -7.27 22.82 20.78
CA THR A 633 -8.15 23.77 21.48
C THR A 633 -8.60 23.22 22.83
N ASP A 634 -9.07 21.98 22.89
CA ASP A 634 -9.49 21.29 24.11
C ASP A 634 -8.32 21.18 25.11
N CYS A 635 -7.15 20.78 24.63
CA CYS A 635 -5.94 20.67 25.44
C CYS A 635 -5.47 22.03 26.00
N LEU A 636 -5.62 23.12 25.25
CA LEU A 636 -5.34 24.47 25.75
C LEU A 636 -6.43 24.98 26.71
N ALA A 637 -7.69 24.61 26.51
CA ALA A 637 -8.78 24.95 27.43
C ALA A 637 -8.55 24.33 28.82
N GLU A 638 -8.16 23.04 28.89
CA GLU A 638 -7.75 22.41 30.16
C GLU A 638 -6.61 23.18 30.84
N VAL A 639 -5.62 23.68 30.09
CA VAL A 639 -4.49 24.46 30.63
C VAL A 639 -4.94 25.82 31.13
N THR A 640 -5.74 26.57 30.36
CA THR A 640 -6.17 27.91 30.75
C THR A 640 -7.19 27.88 31.90
N GLU A 641 -8.04 26.85 31.98
CA GLU A 641 -8.94 26.63 33.12
C GLU A 641 -8.16 26.26 34.39
N HIS A 642 -7.21 25.33 34.30
CA HIS A 642 -6.37 24.93 35.44
C HIS A 642 -5.54 26.10 36.00
N LEU A 643 -5.12 27.04 35.14
CA LEU A 643 -4.40 28.26 35.52
C LEU A 643 -5.32 29.42 35.96
N GLY A 644 -6.65 29.25 35.93
CA GLY A 644 -7.61 30.30 36.32
C GLY A 644 -7.75 31.44 35.31
N LEU A 645 -7.34 31.24 34.06
CA LEU A 645 -7.40 32.23 32.97
C LEU A 645 -8.75 32.18 32.21
N GLY A 646 -9.51 31.09 32.36
CA GLY A 646 -10.80 30.85 31.67
C GLY A 646 -10.70 29.80 30.56
N ASN A 647 -11.78 29.59 29.81
CA ASN A 647 -11.81 28.56 28.75
C ASN A 647 -11.34 29.11 27.39
N TYR A 648 -10.14 28.71 26.95
CA TYR A 648 -9.57 29.09 25.64
C TYR A 648 -10.48 28.73 24.44
N GLY A 649 -11.27 27.67 24.55
CA GLY A 649 -12.24 27.24 23.54
C GLY A 649 -13.33 28.28 23.27
N GLU A 650 -13.76 29.03 24.29
CA GLU A 650 -14.80 30.06 24.17
C GLU A 650 -14.28 31.41 23.68
N TRP A 651 -12.96 31.64 23.66
CA TRP A 651 -12.38 32.94 23.33
C TRP A 651 -12.51 33.33 21.84
N PRO A 652 -12.81 34.60 21.51
CA PRO A 652 -12.70 35.15 20.16
C PRO A 652 -11.28 35.00 19.58
N GLU A 653 -11.18 34.95 18.25
CA GLU A 653 -9.90 34.72 17.56
C GLU A 653 -8.82 35.77 17.90
N GLU A 654 -9.20 37.04 18.04
CA GLU A 654 -8.27 38.12 18.43
C GLU A 654 -7.66 37.88 19.83
N GLN A 655 -8.49 37.47 20.80
CA GLN A 655 -8.03 37.14 22.16
C GLN A 655 -7.13 35.88 22.15
N ARG A 656 -7.48 34.85 21.36
CA ARG A 656 -6.63 33.66 21.19
C ARG A 656 -5.27 34.05 20.61
N LEU A 657 -5.24 34.84 19.54
CA LEU A 657 -4.01 35.28 18.88
C LEU A 657 -3.16 36.15 19.82
N GLN A 658 -3.77 37.05 20.60
CA GLN A 658 -3.04 37.83 21.60
C GLN A 658 -2.39 36.92 22.64
N PHE A 659 -3.17 36.08 23.33
CA PHE A 659 -2.68 35.16 24.36
C PHE A 659 -1.54 34.26 23.84
N LEU A 660 -1.75 33.60 22.70
CA LEU A 660 -0.74 32.73 22.11
C LEU A 660 0.54 33.50 21.77
N THR A 661 0.44 34.74 21.27
CA THR A 661 1.62 35.56 20.94
C THR A 661 2.38 36.02 22.17
N GLU A 662 1.68 36.47 23.21
CA GLU A 662 2.27 36.89 24.49
C GLU A 662 2.97 35.71 25.18
N GLU A 663 2.29 34.55 25.27
CA GLU A 663 2.88 33.34 25.82
C GLU A 663 4.07 32.87 24.99
N LEU A 664 3.98 32.81 23.65
CA LEU A 664 5.07 32.38 22.77
C LEU A 664 6.31 33.29 22.79
N GLN A 665 6.13 34.60 23.01
CA GLN A 665 7.23 35.55 23.28
C GLN A 665 7.82 35.38 24.69
N GLY A 666 7.00 34.90 25.64
CA GLY A 666 7.40 34.56 27.00
C GLY A 666 8.52 33.51 27.08
N ARG A 667 9.27 33.53 28.19
CA ARG A 667 10.32 32.55 28.52
C ARG A 667 9.98 31.68 29.74
N ARG A 668 8.79 31.88 30.31
CA ARG A 668 8.24 31.10 31.42
C ARG A 668 7.53 29.88 30.83
N PRO A 669 7.72 28.66 31.38
CA PRO A 669 6.85 27.53 31.07
C PRO A 669 5.42 27.80 31.56
N LEU A 670 4.45 27.60 30.68
CA LEU A 670 3.03 27.77 30.92
C LEU A 670 2.45 26.57 31.70
N ILE A 671 2.80 25.35 31.28
CA ILE A 671 2.20 24.12 31.81
C ILE A 671 2.93 23.66 33.10
N PRO A 672 2.23 23.55 34.25
CA PRO A 672 2.82 23.01 35.47
C PRO A 672 3.18 21.52 35.33
N PRO A 673 4.36 21.05 35.79
CA PRO A 673 4.74 19.63 35.71
C PRO A 673 3.79 18.66 36.43
N SER A 674 3.02 19.16 37.40
CA SER A 674 2.03 18.40 38.19
C SER A 674 0.57 18.60 37.72
N MET A 675 0.34 19.21 36.55
CA MET A 675 -1.00 19.44 36.04
C MET A 675 -1.70 18.11 35.71
N PRO A 676 -2.91 17.85 36.23
CA PRO A 676 -3.73 16.72 35.81
C PRO A 676 -4.38 17.03 34.45
N PHE A 677 -4.09 16.22 33.44
CA PHE A 677 -4.75 16.26 32.14
C PHE A 677 -5.83 15.17 32.03
N SER A 678 -6.86 15.41 31.22
CA SER A 678 -7.72 14.33 30.72
C SER A 678 -6.91 13.30 29.93
N PRO A 679 -7.41 12.07 29.73
CA PRO A 679 -6.75 11.10 28.85
C PRO A 679 -6.50 11.63 27.43
N ASP A 680 -7.39 12.49 26.95
CA ASP A 680 -7.38 13.00 25.58
C ASP A 680 -6.40 14.17 25.38
N ALA A 681 -6.29 15.08 26.34
CA ALA A 681 -5.24 16.11 26.36
C ALA A 681 -3.87 15.51 26.72
N LYS A 682 -3.83 14.49 27.58
CA LYS A 682 -2.59 13.77 27.90
C LYS A 682 -1.97 13.13 26.67
N GLU A 683 -2.74 12.49 25.79
CA GLU A 683 -2.20 11.93 24.54
C GLU A 683 -1.66 13.03 23.59
N VAL A 684 -2.27 14.23 23.55
CA VAL A 684 -1.72 15.37 22.80
C VAL A 684 -0.36 15.77 23.36
N MET A 685 -0.23 15.94 24.68
CA MET A 685 1.03 16.33 25.31
C MET A 685 2.10 15.23 25.24
N ASP A 686 1.78 13.97 25.52
CA ASP A 686 2.72 12.85 25.43
C ASP A 686 3.23 12.66 23.98
N THR A 687 2.37 12.89 22.98
CA THR A 687 2.77 12.88 21.56
C THR A 687 3.80 13.97 21.26
N LEU A 688 3.59 15.17 21.79
CA LEU A 688 4.51 16.30 21.60
C LEU A 688 5.82 16.12 22.39
N LYS A 689 5.81 15.41 23.53
CA LYS A 689 7.03 14.97 24.23
C LYS A 689 7.81 13.95 23.38
N VAL A 690 7.13 12.95 22.82
CA VAL A 690 7.74 12.00 21.87
C VAL A 690 8.32 12.73 20.65
N ALA A 691 7.63 13.76 20.14
CA ALA A 691 8.14 14.61 19.06
C ALA A 691 9.41 15.39 19.45
N ALA A 692 9.44 15.97 20.65
CA ALA A 692 10.61 16.69 21.18
C ALA A 692 11.85 15.80 21.37
N VAL A 693 11.65 14.51 21.66
CA VAL A 693 12.71 13.49 21.78
C VAL A 693 13.16 12.96 20.42
N LEU A 694 12.23 12.64 19.51
CA LEU A 694 12.53 12.04 18.19
C LEU A 694 13.07 13.03 17.15
N GLY A 695 12.58 14.27 17.17
CA GLY A 695 13.07 15.37 16.35
C GLY A 695 12.99 15.22 14.83
N ARG A 696 13.62 16.17 14.12
CA ARG A 696 13.66 16.27 12.64
C ARG A 696 14.49 15.15 11.96
N GLN A 697 15.10 14.24 12.74
CA GLN A 697 15.72 13.02 12.21
C GLN A 697 14.67 11.96 11.87
N CYS A 698 13.71 11.75 12.76
CA CYS A 698 12.68 10.71 12.61
C CYS A 698 11.35 11.25 12.07
N LEU A 699 11.08 12.55 12.25
CA LEU A 699 9.80 13.20 11.94
C LEU A 699 9.97 14.32 10.90
N SER A 700 8.94 14.58 10.08
CA SER A 700 8.95 15.62 9.03
C SER A 700 8.08 16.83 9.40
N ALA A 701 6.75 16.68 9.43
CA ALA A 701 5.80 17.77 9.71
C ALA A 701 4.84 17.44 10.87
N TYR A 702 4.21 18.49 11.42
CA TYR A 702 3.01 18.39 12.25
C TYR A 702 1.82 19.00 11.49
N VAL A 703 0.92 18.15 10.99
CA VAL A 703 -0.26 18.53 10.21
C VAL A 703 -1.47 18.74 11.13
N ILE A 704 -2.19 19.84 10.93
CA ILE A 704 -3.43 20.17 11.67
C ILE A 704 -4.65 19.92 10.77
N SER A 705 -5.36 18.79 10.96
CA SER A 705 -6.64 18.55 10.27
C SER A 705 -7.68 19.61 10.67
N MET A 706 -8.62 19.91 9.77
CA MET A 706 -9.69 20.88 10.02
C MET A 706 -9.12 22.23 10.54
N ALA A 707 -8.03 22.72 9.95
CA ALA A 707 -7.47 24.03 10.28
C ALA A 707 -8.38 25.12 9.70
N THR A 708 -8.89 26.01 10.55
CA THR A 708 -9.88 27.04 10.18
C THR A 708 -9.42 28.46 10.53
N ARG A 709 -8.38 28.60 11.37
CA ARG A 709 -7.92 29.89 11.89
C ARG A 709 -6.40 29.96 12.07
N ALA A 710 -5.90 31.18 12.31
CA ALA A 710 -4.48 31.40 12.61
C ALA A 710 -4.10 30.91 14.03
N SER A 711 -5.04 30.97 14.98
CA SER A 711 -4.84 30.44 16.33
C SER A 711 -4.59 28.93 16.36
N ASP A 712 -5.11 28.15 15.40
CA ASP A 712 -4.89 26.71 15.30
C ASP A 712 -3.39 26.37 15.14
N VAL A 713 -2.69 27.10 14.27
CA VAL A 713 -1.25 26.94 14.02
C VAL A 713 -0.42 27.37 15.23
N LEU A 714 -0.72 28.55 15.80
CA LEU A 714 0.02 29.07 16.95
C LEU A 714 -0.21 28.24 18.23
N ALA A 715 -1.38 27.60 18.37
CA ALA A 715 -1.67 26.66 19.46
C ALA A 715 -0.71 25.46 19.42
N VAL A 716 -0.47 24.87 18.25
CA VAL A 716 0.49 23.77 18.11
C VAL A 716 1.91 24.23 18.36
N GLU A 717 2.32 25.43 17.91
CA GLU A 717 3.67 25.95 18.22
C GLU A 717 3.88 26.16 19.73
N LEU A 718 2.86 26.62 20.46
CA LEU A 718 2.90 26.75 21.91
C LEU A 718 3.01 25.38 22.59
N LEU A 719 2.15 24.42 22.22
CA LEU A 719 2.17 23.08 22.80
C LEU A 719 3.48 22.32 22.45
N GLN A 720 4.06 22.53 21.26
CA GLN A 720 5.42 22.05 20.91
C GLN A 720 6.48 22.62 21.85
N ARG A 721 6.41 23.92 22.17
CA ARG A 721 7.34 24.56 23.11
C ARG A 721 7.21 24.00 24.52
N GLU A 722 5.99 23.91 25.04
CA GLU A 722 5.74 23.43 26.40
C GLU A 722 6.16 21.97 26.56
N ALA A 723 5.89 21.10 25.59
CA ALA A 723 6.37 19.73 25.61
C ALA A 723 7.91 19.63 25.65
N ARG A 724 8.63 20.53 24.96
CA ARG A 724 10.10 20.62 25.05
C ARG A 724 10.58 21.08 26.43
N PHE A 725 9.84 21.97 27.11
CA PHE A 725 10.12 22.33 28.51
C PHE A 725 9.83 21.16 29.48
N MET A 726 8.76 20.39 29.26
CA MET A 726 8.48 19.19 30.06
C MET A 726 9.62 18.16 29.93
N VAL A 727 10.06 17.85 28.71
CA VAL A 727 11.18 16.91 28.45
C VAL A 727 12.52 17.38 29.03
N LEU A 728 12.74 18.69 29.19
CA LEU A 728 13.93 19.23 29.88
C LEU A 728 13.88 19.05 31.40
N ASN A 729 12.67 19.10 31.98
CA ASN A 729 12.44 18.98 33.43
C ASN A 729 12.30 17.52 33.89
N GLU A 730 11.77 16.65 33.03
CA GLU A 730 11.60 15.22 33.30
C GLU A 730 12.97 14.52 33.32
N SER A 731 13.31 13.93 34.48
CA SER A 731 14.42 12.99 34.68
C SER A 731 15.81 13.48 34.26
N GLY A 732 16.09 14.78 34.40
CA GLY A 732 17.47 15.30 34.37
C GLY A 732 18.16 15.20 33.02
N ALA A 733 17.43 15.38 31.90
CA ALA A 733 17.96 15.29 30.52
C ALA A 733 19.28 16.06 30.28
N ARG A 734 19.50 17.19 30.98
CA ARG A 734 20.77 17.94 31.01
C ARG A 734 22.01 17.09 31.38
N ALA A 735 21.86 16.11 32.27
CA ALA A 735 22.95 15.22 32.68
C ALA A 735 23.24 14.10 31.67
N GLN A 736 22.34 13.86 30.70
CA GLN A 736 22.53 12.92 29.59
C GLN A 736 22.86 13.62 28.26
N GLY A 737 23.20 14.92 28.28
CA GLY A 737 23.54 15.71 27.09
C GLY A 737 22.40 15.96 26.09
N ARG A 738 21.18 15.46 26.35
CA ARG A 738 20.06 15.52 25.40
C ARG A 738 19.52 16.94 25.25
N THR A 739 19.86 17.56 24.15
CA THR A 739 19.31 18.86 23.74
C THR A 739 17.99 18.63 22.99
N PRO A 740 16.84 19.20 23.40
CA PRO A 740 15.57 18.98 22.71
C PRO A 740 15.61 19.52 21.28
N SER A 741 15.28 18.66 20.32
CA SER A 741 15.29 19.01 18.89
C SER A 741 14.48 20.27 18.59
N PRO A 742 14.81 21.05 17.55
CA PRO A 742 13.97 22.14 17.08
C PRO A 742 12.54 21.66 16.79
N PRO A 743 11.51 22.51 16.95
CA PRO A 743 10.11 22.13 16.68
C PRO A 743 9.93 21.60 15.24
N LEU A 744 8.95 20.74 15.04
CA LEU A 744 8.51 20.34 13.71
C LEU A 744 7.84 21.54 13.03
N ARG A 745 7.85 21.57 11.71
CA ARG A 745 7.09 22.57 10.95
C ARG A 745 5.59 22.30 11.08
N VAL A 746 4.82 23.31 11.47
CA VAL A 746 3.36 23.22 11.61
C VAL A 746 2.72 23.52 10.27
N VAL A 747 1.82 22.62 9.84
CA VAL A 747 1.21 22.61 8.50
C VAL A 747 -0.31 22.64 8.65
N PRO A 748 -0.98 23.77 8.38
CA PRO A 748 -2.43 23.80 8.34
C PRO A 748 -2.94 22.96 7.16
N LEU A 749 -3.98 22.16 7.40
CA LEU A 749 -4.69 21.40 6.38
C LEU A 749 -6.10 21.96 6.20
N PHE A 750 -6.30 22.63 5.07
CA PHE A 750 -7.60 23.17 4.64
C PHE A 750 -8.40 22.07 3.94
N GLU A 751 -9.55 21.69 4.50
CA GLU A 751 -10.32 20.49 4.12
C GLU A 751 -11.75 20.77 3.64
N THR A 752 -12.42 21.85 4.06
CA THR A 752 -13.74 22.26 3.55
C THR A 752 -13.66 23.37 2.50
N LEU A 753 -14.77 23.62 1.77
CA LEU A 753 -14.85 24.72 0.81
C LEU A 753 -14.54 26.08 1.47
N SER A 754 -15.11 26.34 2.66
CA SER A 754 -14.87 27.57 3.41
C SER A 754 -13.43 27.74 3.87
N ASP A 755 -12.73 26.65 4.23
CA ASP A 755 -11.34 26.73 4.67
C ASP A 755 -10.41 27.08 3.50
N LEU A 756 -10.69 26.54 2.32
CA LEU A 756 -9.97 26.86 1.08
C LEU A 756 -10.16 28.32 0.68
N GLU A 757 -11.38 28.85 0.80
CA GLU A 757 -11.68 30.26 0.52
C GLU A 757 -11.08 31.21 1.58
N ALA A 758 -11.04 30.79 2.84
CA ALA A 758 -10.41 31.55 3.94
C ALA A 758 -8.88 31.42 3.99
N SER A 759 -8.28 30.45 3.29
CA SER A 759 -6.85 30.12 3.37
C SER A 759 -5.92 31.33 3.23
N ARG A 760 -6.24 32.27 2.32
CA ARG A 760 -5.48 33.52 2.13
C ARG A 760 -5.45 34.38 3.39
N SER A 761 -6.61 34.64 4.01
CA SER A 761 -6.71 35.55 5.16
C SER A 761 -6.13 34.91 6.43
N ILE A 762 -6.27 33.60 6.59
CA ILE A 762 -5.63 32.81 7.65
C ILE A 762 -4.10 32.95 7.55
N MET A 763 -3.52 32.69 6.38
CA MET A 763 -2.07 32.81 6.18
C MET A 763 -1.58 34.26 6.26
N GLN A 764 -2.36 35.24 5.79
CA GLN A 764 -2.01 36.66 5.90
C GLN A 764 -2.00 37.12 7.38
N SER A 765 -2.91 36.61 8.21
CA SER A 765 -2.91 36.84 9.66
C SER A 765 -1.66 36.25 10.33
N LEU A 766 -1.32 35.00 10.00
CA LEU A 766 -0.09 34.34 10.47
C LEU A 766 1.18 35.10 10.06
N PHE A 767 1.31 35.52 8.80
CA PHE A 767 2.50 36.25 8.35
C PHE A 767 2.54 37.72 8.83
N SER A 768 1.44 38.25 9.37
CA SER A 768 1.38 39.54 10.06
C SER A 768 1.71 39.43 11.54
N ASN A 769 1.69 38.22 12.12
CA ASN A 769 2.09 38.00 13.50
C ASN A 769 3.62 38.17 13.67
N PRO A 770 4.10 39.06 14.57
CA PRO A 770 5.52 39.38 14.67
C PRO A 770 6.35 38.20 15.20
N TRP A 771 5.79 37.37 16.11
CA TRP A 771 6.47 36.18 16.60
C TRP A 771 6.58 35.14 15.48
N TYR A 772 5.48 34.85 14.77
CA TYR A 772 5.48 33.84 13.71
C TYR A 772 6.40 34.23 12.55
N ARG A 773 6.38 35.50 12.13
CA ARG A 773 7.26 35.99 11.06
C ARG A 773 8.74 35.83 11.40
N GLN A 774 9.12 36.03 12.66
CA GLN A 774 10.48 35.78 13.16
C GLN A 774 10.76 34.27 13.30
N HIS A 775 9.79 33.49 13.77
CA HIS A 775 9.93 32.03 13.94
C HIS A 775 10.19 31.33 12.60
N LEU A 776 9.41 31.63 11.56
CA LEU A 776 9.64 31.11 10.21
C LEU A 776 11.06 31.44 9.73
N ALA A 777 11.47 32.71 9.84
CA ALA A 777 12.79 33.17 9.39
C ALA A 777 13.98 32.52 10.14
N THR A 778 13.82 32.17 11.42
CA THR A 778 14.93 31.70 12.28
C THR A 778 14.94 30.20 12.57
N VAL A 779 13.81 29.50 12.39
CA VAL A 779 13.65 28.08 12.77
C VAL A 779 13.21 27.19 11.59
N HIS A 780 12.64 27.78 10.53
CA HIS A 780 12.12 27.08 9.35
C HIS A 780 12.64 27.69 8.04
N ASN A 781 13.79 28.36 8.08
CA ASN A 781 14.49 28.95 6.92
C ASN A 781 13.60 29.84 6.03
N ASN A 782 12.64 30.54 6.63
CA ASN A 782 11.67 31.40 5.95
C ASN A 782 10.72 30.64 4.99
N THR A 783 10.52 29.35 5.24
CA THR A 783 9.63 28.46 4.46
C THR A 783 8.33 28.18 5.20
N GLN A 784 7.23 28.01 4.47
CA GLN A 784 5.92 27.58 4.95
C GLN A 784 5.44 26.39 4.14
N GLU A 785 4.92 25.36 4.81
CA GLU A 785 4.21 24.26 4.15
C GLU A 785 2.70 24.35 4.48
N VAL A 786 1.85 24.12 3.48
CA VAL A 786 0.37 24.16 3.59
C VAL A 786 -0.21 22.93 2.90
N MET A 787 -1.17 22.26 3.51
CA MET A 787 -1.76 21.03 2.98
C MET A 787 -3.20 21.23 2.49
N LEU A 788 -3.57 20.54 1.39
CA LEU A 788 -4.86 20.70 0.71
C LEU A 788 -5.67 19.39 0.65
N GLY A 789 -6.91 19.42 1.14
CA GLY A 789 -7.77 18.25 1.41
C GLY A 789 -8.73 17.82 0.28
N TYR A 790 -8.22 17.46 -0.89
CA TYR A 790 -9.02 17.13 -2.10
C TYR A 790 -10.26 16.25 -1.87
N SER A 791 -10.11 15.11 -1.19
CA SER A 791 -11.22 14.14 -1.03
C SER A 791 -12.30 14.59 -0.04
N ASP A 792 -11.96 15.38 0.99
CA ASP A 792 -12.94 15.87 1.97
C ASP A 792 -13.63 17.15 1.48
N SER A 793 -12.95 18.03 0.73
CA SER A 793 -13.62 19.15 0.03
C SER A 793 -14.59 18.63 -1.03
N GLY A 794 -14.23 17.54 -1.72
CA GLY A 794 -15.12 16.85 -2.66
C GLY A 794 -16.34 16.20 -1.98
N LYS A 795 -16.23 15.79 -0.71
CA LYS A 795 -17.35 15.29 0.11
C LYS A 795 -18.29 16.42 0.58
N ASP A 796 -17.76 17.62 0.77
CA ASP A 796 -18.48 18.83 1.22
C ASP A 796 -19.24 19.53 0.08
N ALA A 797 -18.57 19.76 -1.06
CA ALA A 797 -19.08 20.62 -2.14
C ALA A 797 -19.24 19.92 -3.51
N GLY A 798 -18.90 18.63 -3.63
CA GLY A 798 -18.87 17.93 -4.91
C GLY A 798 -17.59 18.23 -5.72
N ARG A 799 -17.27 17.35 -6.69
CA ARG A 799 -15.94 17.32 -7.31
C ARG A 799 -15.55 18.58 -8.08
N LEU A 800 -16.48 19.18 -8.83
CA LEU A 800 -16.18 20.34 -9.69
C LEU A 800 -15.91 21.60 -8.85
N ALA A 801 -16.82 21.94 -7.94
CA ALA A 801 -16.68 23.08 -7.04
C ALA A 801 -15.41 22.97 -6.16
N ALA A 802 -15.17 21.79 -5.58
CA ALA A 802 -13.95 21.53 -4.80
C ALA A 802 -12.68 21.72 -5.63
N ALA A 803 -12.63 21.18 -6.85
CA ALA A 803 -11.47 21.36 -7.74
C ALA A 803 -11.22 22.82 -8.11
N TRP A 804 -12.28 23.62 -8.32
CA TRP A 804 -12.14 25.05 -8.59
C TRP A 804 -11.65 25.83 -7.36
N ALA A 805 -12.21 25.57 -6.18
CA ALA A 805 -11.75 26.16 -4.92
C ALA A 805 -10.27 25.82 -4.64
N LEU A 806 -9.84 24.59 -4.93
CA LEU A 806 -8.44 24.16 -4.81
C LEU A 806 -7.49 24.82 -5.82
N TYR A 807 -7.99 25.25 -6.99
CA TYR A 807 -7.20 26.05 -7.93
C TYR A 807 -7.05 27.49 -7.43
N LYS A 808 -8.17 28.14 -7.06
CA LYS A 808 -8.19 29.50 -6.48
C LYS A 808 -7.31 29.59 -5.22
N ALA A 809 -7.46 28.67 -4.27
CA ALA A 809 -6.70 28.65 -3.03
C ALA A 809 -5.18 28.52 -3.27
N GLN A 810 -4.75 27.73 -4.26
CA GLN A 810 -3.32 27.63 -4.62
C GLN A 810 -2.78 28.95 -5.19
N GLU A 811 -3.51 29.62 -6.08
CA GLU A 811 -3.11 30.94 -6.60
C GLU A 811 -3.00 31.99 -5.48
N GLU A 812 -3.97 32.01 -4.57
CA GLU A 812 -3.99 32.94 -3.44
C GLU A 812 -2.90 32.64 -2.39
N LEU A 813 -2.61 31.37 -2.12
CA LEU A 813 -1.51 30.94 -1.24
C LEU A 813 -0.14 31.32 -1.83
N VAL A 814 0.07 31.11 -3.14
CA VAL A 814 1.27 31.57 -3.85
C VAL A 814 1.40 33.09 -3.76
N ALA A 815 0.30 33.83 -3.99
CA ALA A 815 0.29 35.29 -3.94
C ALA A 815 0.62 35.85 -2.54
N VAL A 816 0.02 35.31 -1.47
CA VAL A 816 0.27 35.80 -0.10
C VAL A 816 1.66 35.40 0.41
N CYS A 817 2.16 34.21 0.08
CA CYS A 817 3.53 33.82 0.43
C CYS A 817 4.55 34.72 -0.28
N LYS A 818 4.37 34.97 -1.59
CA LYS A 818 5.21 35.91 -2.36
C LYS A 818 5.16 37.34 -1.83
N GLN A 819 3.98 37.82 -1.42
CA GLN A 819 3.80 39.14 -0.79
C GLN A 819 4.61 39.30 0.51
N HIS A 820 4.69 38.27 1.35
CA HIS A 820 5.43 38.29 2.61
C HIS A 820 6.89 37.78 2.47
N SER A 821 7.33 37.49 1.24
CA SER A 821 8.63 36.87 0.92
C SER A 821 8.86 35.58 1.71
N VAL A 822 7.86 34.68 1.74
CA VAL A 822 7.92 33.35 2.36
C VAL A 822 7.95 32.31 1.24
N GLU A 823 8.80 31.30 1.35
CA GLU A 823 8.86 30.20 0.37
C GLU A 823 7.74 29.18 0.67
N LEU A 824 6.87 28.91 -0.30
CA LEU A 824 5.74 27.98 -0.15
C LEU A 824 6.14 26.56 -0.58
N THR A 825 5.74 25.56 0.20
CA THR A 825 5.61 24.17 -0.23
C THR A 825 4.15 23.74 -0.12
N LEU A 826 3.55 23.28 -1.21
CA LEU A 826 2.19 22.72 -1.18
C LEU A 826 2.25 21.21 -0.94
N PHE A 827 1.49 20.74 0.05
CA PHE A 827 1.31 19.34 0.38
C PHE A 827 -0.05 18.86 -0.16
N HIS A 828 -0.01 18.15 -1.27
CA HIS A 828 -1.20 17.63 -1.92
C HIS A 828 -1.72 16.39 -1.17
N GLY A 829 -2.89 16.52 -0.54
CA GLY A 829 -3.55 15.45 0.20
C GLY A 829 -4.07 14.31 -0.68
N ARG A 830 -4.59 13.25 -0.04
CA ARG A 830 -5.28 12.15 -0.76
C ARG A 830 -6.40 12.74 -1.62
N GLY A 831 -6.48 12.28 -2.87
CA GLY A 831 -7.61 12.57 -3.75
C GLY A 831 -7.40 13.62 -4.85
N GLY A 832 -6.22 14.22 -4.94
CA GLY A 832 -5.87 15.04 -6.10
C GLY A 832 -5.85 14.24 -7.40
N THR A 833 -6.02 14.91 -8.54
CA THR A 833 -5.62 14.37 -9.86
C THR A 833 -4.19 13.82 -9.78
N VAL A 834 -3.31 14.60 -9.14
CA VAL A 834 -1.89 14.32 -8.87
C VAL A 834 -1.67 12.96 -8.21
N GLY A 835 -2.40 12.66 -7.13
CA GLY A 835 -2.19 11.42 -6.34
C GLY A 835 -2.74 10.16 -7.01
N ARG A 836 -3.75 10.29 -7.88
CA ARG A 836 -4.57 9.13 -8.29
C ARG A 836 -3.96 8.27 -9.39
N GLY A 837 -3.14 8.79 -10.29
CA GLY A 837 -2.58 8.02 -11.42
C GLY A 837 -3.66 7.32 -12.27
N GLY A 838 -4.72 8.06 -12.62
CA GLY A 838 -5.83 7.58 -13.46
C GLY A 838 -5.76 8.18 -14.86
N GLY A 839 -5.80 9.51 -14.95
CA GLY A 839 -5.16 10.23 -16.06
C GLY A 839 -3.63 10.32 -15.87
N PRO A 840 -2.90 10.88 -16.85
CA PRO A 840 -1.45 11.04 -16.75
C PRO A 840 -1.06 11.89 -15.53
N MET A 841 -0.34 11.30 -14.57
CA MET A 841 0.14 12.02 -13.37
C MET A 841 0.98 13.26 -13.75
N GLN A 842 1.75 13.15 -14.84
CA GLN A 842 2.51 14.26 -15.42
C GLN A 842 1.59 15.45 -15.76
N LEU A 843 0.48 15.22 -16.47
CA LEU A 843 -0.51 16.28 -16.77
C LEU A 843 -1.09 16.88 -15.48
N ALA A 844 -1.37 16.06 -14.47
CA ALA A 844 -1.90 16.53 -13.19
C ALA A 844 -0.91 17.39 -12.37
N ILE A 845 0.40 17.20 -12.53
CA ILE A 845 1.43 18.09 -11.96
C ILE A 845 1.54 19.37 -12.81
N LEU A 846 1.63 19.21 -14.14
CA LEU A 846 1.68 20.30 -15.12
C LEU A 846 0.42 21.20 -15.12
N SER A 847 -0.68 20.77 -14.49
CA SER A 847 -1.94 21.51 -14.43
C SER A 847 -2.13 22.33 -13.14
N GLN A 848 -1.21 22.27 -12.17
CA GLN A 848 -1.30 23.13 -10.98
C GLN A 848 -0.94 24.59 -11.34
N PRO A 849 -1.40 25.62 -10.59
CA PRO A 849 -1.19 27.01 -10.99
C PRO A 849 0.30 27.43 -11.05
N PRO A 850 0.65 28.45 -11.85
CA PRO A 850 2.01 29.03 -11.81
C PRO A 850 2.43 29.41 -10.38
N GLY A 851 3.65 29.05 -10.00
CA GLY A 851 4.18 29.27 -8.64
C GLY A 851 3.83 28.20 -7.61
N SER A 852 2.96 27.23 -7.93
CA SER A 852 2.58 26.15 -6.98
C SER A 852 3.59 24.99 -6.92
N VAL A 853 4.40 24.81 -7.97
CA VAL A 853 5.39 23.72 -8.13
C VAL A 853 6.76 24.32 -8.49
N GLU A 854 7.22 25.28 -7.68
CA GLU A 854 8.53 25.96 -7.84
C GLU A 854 9.68 25.04 -7.36
N GLY A 855 10.02 24.04 -8.17
CA GLY A 855 11.00 22.98 -7.84
C GLY A 855 10.54 21.98 -6.77
N ARG A 856 9.50 22.33 -6.00
CA ARG A 856 9.08 21.68 -4.77
C ARG A 856 7.69 21.06 -4.94
N LEU A 857 7.54 19.78 -4.60
CA LEU A 857 6.27 19.06 -4.60
C LEU A 857 6.22 18.10 -3.41
N ARG A 858 5.20 18.22 -2.56
CA ARG A 858 4.93 17.20 -1.53
C ARG A 858 3.59 16.53 -1.79
N ILE A 859 3.55 15.20 -1.77
CA ILE A 859 2.36 14.46 -2.21
C ILE A 859 2.03 13.29 -1.28
N THR A 860 0.75 13.16 -0.92
CA THR A 860 0.22 11.99 -0.21
C THR A 860 -0.02 10.84 -1.19
N GLU A 861 0.82 9.81 -1.15
CA GLU A 861 0.61 8.61 -1.93
C GLU A 861 -0.41 7.69 -1.25
N GLN A 862 -1.51 7.44 -1.97
CA GLN A 862 -2.64 6.64 -1.53
C GLN A 862 -2.20 5.17 -1.42
N GLY A 863 -2.28 4.56 -0.24
CA GLY A 863 -1.77 3.20 0.00
C GLY A 863 -2.32 2.12 -0.93
N GLU A 864 -3.55 2.28 -1.43
CA GLU A 864 -4.17 1.47 -2.47
C GLU A 864 -3.44 1.52 -3.83
N MET A 865 -2.71 2.62 -4.11
CA MET A 865 -1.84 2.79 -5.28
C MET A 865 -0.36 2.50 -4.98
N VAL A 866 0.08 2.50 -3.72
CA VAL A 866 1.50 2.31 -3.35
C VAL A 866 2.06 0.98 -3.88
N GLN A 867 1.30 -0.12 -3.80
CA GLN A 867 1.74 -1.40 -4.39
C GLN A 867 1.84 -1.33 -5.91
N ALA A 868 0.91 -0.65 -6.59
CA ALA A 868 0.89 -0.54 -8.06
C ALA A 868 2.00 0.39 -8.60
N LYS A 869 2.36 1.43 -7.85
CA LYS A 869 3.39 2.43 -8.21
C LYS A 869 4.81 2.03 -7.80
N PHE A 870 4.96 1.41 -6.63
CA PHE A 870 6.27 1.19 -6.00
C PHE A 870 6.55 -0.26 -5.62
N GLY A 871 5.59 -1.18 -5.73
CA GLY A 871 5.75 -2.58 -5.30
C GLY A 871 6.74 -3.42 -6.13
N VAL A 872 7.15 -2.95 -7.31
CA VAL A 872 8.13 -3.61 -8.19
C VAL A 872 9.23 -2.61 -8.57
N PRO A 873 10.54 -2.94 -8.48
CA PRO A 873 11.64 -1.99 -8.70
C PRO A 873 11.64 -1.26 -10.05
N SER A 874 11.23 -1.94 -11.13
CA SER A 874 11.14 -1.33 -12.47
C SER A 874 10.03 -0.30 -12.57
N VAL A 875 8.87 -0.56 -11.95
CA VAL A 875 7.74 0.38 -11.90
C VAL A 875 8.09 1.55 -10.98
N ALA A 876 8.69 1.28 -9.82
CA ALA A 876 9.14 2.30 -8.89
C ALA A 876 10.15 3.27 -9.53
N LEU A 877 11.19 2.76 -10.20
CA LEU A 877 12.15 3.57 -10.95
C LEU A 877 11.45 4.50 -11.96
N ARG A 878 10.47 3.99 -12.69
CA ARG A 878 9.71 4.78 -13.67
C ARG A 878 8.78 5.81 -13.02
N GLN A 879 8.12 5.48 -11.91
CA GLN A 879 7.27 6.41 -11.18
C GLN A 879 8.08 7.57 -10.58
N LEU A 880 9.27 7.30 -10.05
CA LEU A 880 10.18 8.32 -9.53
C LEU A 880 10.72 9.23 -10.66
N GLU A 881 10.99 8.66 -11.83
CA GLU A 881 11.37 9.41 -13.04
C GLU A 881 10.26 10.37 -13.50
N VAL A 882 9.00 9.90 -13.53
CA VAL A 882 7.81 10.72 -13.85
C VAL A 882 7.60 11.86 -12.85
N PHE A 883 7.81 11.61 -11.56
CA PHE A 883 7.74 12.67 -10.54
C PHE A 883 8.77 13.77 -10.77
N SER A 884 10.04 13.39 -10.95
CA SER A 884 11.12 14.34 -11.16
C SER A 884 10.93 15.17 -12.43
N SER A 885 10.65 14.51 -13.57
CA SER A 885 10.51 15.19 -14.86
C SER A 885 9.29 16.10 -14.94
N ALA A 886 8.15 15.70 -14.36
CA ALA A 886 6.94 16.52 -14.31
C ALA A 886 7.13 17.78 -13.44
N VAL A 887 7.81 17.67 -12.29
CA VAL A 887 8.13 18.81 -11.42
C VAL A 887 9.13 19.76 -12.09
N LEU A 888 10.20 19.25 -12.72
CA LEU A 888 11.15 20.09 -13.48
C LEU A 888 10.44 20.87 -14.59
N THR A 889 9.57 20.20 -15.33
CA THR A 889 8.81 20.82 -16.42
C THR A 889 7.84 21.87 -15.88
N ALA A 890 7.10 21.58 -14.80
CA ALA A 890 6.20 22.56 -14.17
C ALA A 890 6.94 23.78 -13.57
N THR A 891 8.20 23.61 -13.16
CA THR A 891 9.06 24.69 -12.65
C THR A 891 9.59 25.58 -13.78
N LEU A 892 10.16 24.98 -14.82
CA LEU A 892 10.86 25.68 -15.90
C LEU A 892 9.92 26.15 -17.03
N GLN A 893 8.78 25.48 -17.19
CA GLN A 893 7.72 25.78 -18.16
C GLN A 893 6.34 25.73 -17.47
N PRO A 894 6.05 26.66 -16.52
CA PRO A 894 4.76 26.67 -15.83
C PRO A 894 3.59 26.85 -16.81
N PRO A 895 2.42 26.24 -16.54
CA PRO A 895 1.28 26.29 -17.45
C PRO A 895 0.79 27.73 -17.63
N LYS A 896 0.28 28.04 -18.81
CA LYS A 896 -0.33 29.36 -19.05
C LYS A 896 -1.58 29.52 -18.16
N PRO A 897 -1.78 30.68 -17.51
CA PRO A 897 -3.03 30.97 -16.81
C PRO A 897 -4.20 31.04 -17.81
N PRO A 898 -5.46 31.07 -17.32
CA PRO A 898 -6.64 31.30 -18.16
C PRO A 898 -6.45 32.43 -19.17
N LYS A 899 -6.85 32.22 -20.44
CA LYS A 899 -6.65 33.18 -21.54
C LYS A 899 -7.20 34.58 -21.21
N ASP A 900 -8.34 34.61 -20.53
CA ASP A 900 -9.01 35.81 -20.05
C ASP A 900 -9.87 35.48 -18.80
N ASN A 901 -10.61 36.47 -18.29
CA ASN A 901 -11.43 36.32 -17.09
C ASN A 901 -12.76 35.58 -17.35
N THR A 902 -13.22 35.42 -18.60
CA THR A 902 -14.50 34.77 -18.90
C THR A 902 -14.50 33.30 -18.51
N TRP A 903 -13.37 32.60 -18.70
CA TRP A 903 -13.16 31.24 -18.20
C TRP A 903 -13.28 31.16 -16.67
N ARG A 904 -12.80 32.18 -15.93
CA ARG A 904 -12.91 32.23 -14.46
C ARG A 904 -14.34 32.49 -14.03
N THR A 905 -15.04 33.42 -14.68
CA THR A 905 -16.48 33.65 -14.46
C THR A 905 -17.30 32.39 -14.70
N LEU A 906 -17.07 31.69 -15.81
CA LEU A 906 -17.78 30.45 -16.13
C LEU A 906 -17.47 29.33 -15.13
N MET A 907 -16.22 29.21 -14.65
CA MET A 907 -15.87 28.27 -13.57
C MET A 907 -16.57 28.61 -12.25
N GLU A 908 -16.74 29.88 -11.91
CA GLU A 908 -17.45 30.30 -10.69
C GLU A 908 -18.95 29.98 -10.79
N GLU A 909 -19.58 30.26 -11.93
CA GLU A 909 -20.97 29.88 -12.21
C GLU A 909 -21.17 28.36 -12.14
N MET A 910 -20.30 27.58 -12.80
CA MET A 910 -20.33 26.11 -12.76
C MET A 910 -20.05 25.55 -11.37
N SER A 911 -19.18 26.18 -10.58
CA SER A 911 -18.91 25.84 -9.18
C SER A 911 -20.17 26.00 -8.33
N ALA A 912 -20.84 27.15 -8.41
CA ALA A 912 -22.07 27.41 -7.67
C ALA A 912 -23.21 26.44 -8.05
N VAL A 913 -23.40 26.18 -9.35
CA VAL A 913 -24.44 25.24 -9.84
C VAL A 913 -24.14 23.80 -9.40
N SER A 914 -22.90 23.32 -9.59
CA SER A 914 -22.53 21.94 -9.22
C SER A 914 -22.58 21.72 -7.70
N CYS A 915 -22.11 22.68 -6.90
CA CYS A 915 -22.20 22.61 -5.44
C CYS A 915 -23.65 22.52 -4.95
N LYS A 916 -24.55 23.36 -5.51
CA LYS A 916 -25.98 23.31 -5.19
C LYS A 916 -26.61 21.98 -5.60
N ALA A 917 -26.31 21.47 -6.79
CA ALA A 917 -26.83 20.17 -7.25
C ALA A 917 -26.33 18.99 -6.42
N TYR A 918 -25.08 19.05 -5.95
CA TYR A 918 -24.48 18.06 -5.06
C TYR A 918 -25.12 18.09 -3.66
N ARG A 919 -25.13 19.27 -3.00
CA ARG A 919 -25.67 19.42 -1.64
C ARG A 919 -27.18 19.17 -1.57
N GLY A 920 -27.91 19.57 -2.62
CA GLY A 920 -29.32 19.28 -2.84
C GLY A 920 -29.70 17.79 -2.81
N VAL A 921 -28.74 16.89 -3.06
CA VAL A 921 -28.91 15.43 -2.94
C VAL A 921 -28.28 14.91 -1.65
N VAL A 922 -27.04 15.30 -1.33
CA VAL A 922 -26.25 14.65 -0.27
C VAL A 922 -26.62 15.11 1.15
N PHE A 923 -27.16 16.33 1.29
CA PHE A 923 -27.51 16.91 2.60
C PHE A 923 -28.96 17.39 2.71
N GLU A 924 -29.62 17.73 1.59
CA GLU A 924 -30.99 18.28 1.58
C GLU A 924 -32.08 17.24 1.29
N ASP A 925 -31.78 16.14 0.56
CA ASP A 925 -32.76 15.08 0.29
C ASP A 925 -32.93 14.17 1.52
N PRO A 926 -34.14 14.08 2.12
CA PRO A 926 -34.36 13.32 3.34
C PRO A 926 -34.21 11.80 3.17
N GLN A 927 -34.32 11.27 1.94
CA GLN A 927 -34.16 9.84 1.66
C GLN A 927 -32.70 9.44 1.44
N PHE A 928 -31.79 10.39 1.20
CA PHE A 928 -30.43 10.08 0.78
C PHE A 928 -29.64 9.23 1.78
N ILE A 929 -29.74 9.52 3.09
CA ILE A 929 -29.00 8.79 4.12
C ILE A 929 -29.41 7.31 4.17
N SER A 930 -30.72 7.03 4.17
CA SER A 930 -31.21 5.65 4.25
C SER A 930 -31.05 4.90 2.92
N TYR A 931 -31.22 5.57 1.78
CA TYR A 931 -30.83 5.05 0.47
C TYR A 931 -29.35 4.66 0.44
N PHE A 932 -28.45 5.52 0.91
CA PHE A 932 -27.01 5.25 0.96
C PHE A 932 -26.65 4.03 1.83
N GLN A 933 -27.25 3.90 3.03
CA GLN A 933 -27.06 2.73 3.91
C GLN A 933 -27.55 1.43 3.25
N LYS A 934 -28.66 1.47 2.50
CA LYS A 934 -29.27 0.28 1.88
C LYS A 934 -28.65 -0.09 0.55
N ALA A 935 -28.37 0.87 -0.33
CA ALA A 935 -27.81 0.63 -1.65
C ALA A 935 -26.33 0.23 -1.60
N THR A 936 -25.57 0.71 -0.62
CA THR A 936 -24.12 0.44 -0.47
C THR A 936 -23.82 -0.53 0.68
N PRO A 937 -22.62 -1.15 0.73
CA PRO A 937 -22.17 -1.92 1.89
C PRO A 937 -21.61 -1.05 3.04
N GLN A 938 -22.00 0.23 3.18
CA GLN A 938 -21.36 1.16 4.13
C GLN A 938 -21.38 0.64 5.58
N GLU A 939 -22.50 0.07 6.03
CA GLU A 939 -22.62 -0.39 7.41
C GLU A 939 -21.69 -1.58 7.66
N GLU A 940 -21.63 -2.50 6.70
CA GLU A 940 -20.73 -3.63 6.73
C GLU A 940 -19.25 -3.21 6.70
N LEU A 941 -18.88 -2.12 6.02
CA LEU A 941 -17.50 -1.58 6.03
C LEU A 941 -16.96 -1.33 7.45
N GLY A 942 -17.84 -0.99 8.40
CA GLY A 942 -17.46 -0.77 9.81
C GLY A 942 -17.00 -2.04 10.53
N ASN A 943 -17.50 -3.20 10.11
CA ASN A 943 -17.28 -4.50 10.75
C ASN A 943 -16.07 -5.27 10.18
N LEU A 944 -15.38 -4.71 9.19
CA LEU A 944 -14.29 -5.38 8.49
C LEU A 944 -12.95 -5.26 9.26
N ASN A 945 -12.12 -6.28 9.17
CA ASN A 945 -10.74 -6.31 9.69
C ASN A 945 -9.77 -5.46 8.82
N ILE A 946 -10.20 -4.26 8.46
CA ILE A 946 -9.64 -3.41 7.41
C ILE A 946 -9.12 -2.11 8.00
N GLY A 947 -7.83 -1.82 7.75
CA GLY A 947 -7.10 -0.68 8.30
C GLY A 947 -7.02 -0.68 9.84
N SER A 948 -6.21 0.18 10.43
CA SER A 948 -6.20 0.38 11.89
C SER A 948 -7.37 1.25 12.38
N ARG A 949 -8.00 2.03 11.50
CA ARG A 949 -8.88 3.16 11.87
C ARG A 949 -10.36 2.80 12.08
N PRO A 950 -11.12 3.63 12.82
CA PRO A 950 -12.58 3.69 12.74
C PRO A 950 -13.08 4.38 11.45
N THR A 951 -14.25 3.98 10.95
CA THR A 951 -14.86 4.49 9.70
C THR A 951 -15.55 5.86 9.85
N ARG A 952 -16.06 6.20 11.04
CA ARG A 952 -16.67 7.50 11.37
C ARG A 952 -15.84 8.23 12.45
N ARG A 953 -15.89 9.57 12.49
CA ARG A 953 -15.28 10.37 13.57
C ARG A 953 -16.12 10.40 14.86
N LYS A 954 -17.46 10.32 14.74
CA LYS A 954 -18.43 10.27 15.86
C LYS A 954 -19.50 9.21 15.58
N ALA A 955 -20.30 8.84 16.58
CA ALA A 955 -21.32 7.79 16.48
C ALA A 955 -22.62 8.21 15.76
N THR A 956 -22.71 9.45 15.28
CA THR A 956 -23.85 9.99 14.52
C THR A 956 -23.92 9.39 13.11
N GLN A 957 -25.13 9.32 12.53
CA GLN A 957 -25.37 8.62 11.24
C GLN A 957 -25.18 9.50 9.98
N ASP A 958 -24.96 10.79 10.17
CA ASP A 958 -24.74 11.84 9.16
C ASP A 958 -23.54 11.60 8.21
N VAL A 959 -23.59 12.20 7.01
CA VAL A 959 -22.48 12.19 6.03
C VAL A 959 -21.32 13.10 6.47
N THR A 960 -21.59 14.11 7.30
CA THR A 960 -20.58 14.99 7.89
C THR A 960 -19.59 14.23 8.79
N SER A 961 -20.06 13.35 9.68
CA SER A 961 -19.21 12.48 10.52
C SER A 961 -18.55 11.30 9.78
N LEU A 962 -19.05 10.94 8.59
CA LEU A 962 -18.45 9.93 7.73
C LEU A 962 -17.20 10.50 7.03
N ARG A 963 -16.13 9.70 7.02
CA ARG A 963 -14.85 10.05 6.39
C ARG A 963 -14.89 9.87 4.86
N ALA A 964 -14.10 10.66 4.12
CA ALA A 964 -14.06 10.57 2.66
C ALA A 964 -13.66 9.18 2.12
N ILE A 965 -12.79 8.42 2.82
CA ILE A 965 -12.39 7.08 2.39
C ILE A 965 -13.60 6.10 2.38
N PRO A 966 -14.31 5.85 3.50
CA PRO A 966 -15.56 5.08 3.48
C PRO A 966 -16.64 5.61 2.51
N TRP A 967 -16.77 6.93 2.37
CA TRP A 967 -17.70 7.56 1.42
C TRP A 967 -17.42 7.17 -0.03
N ILE A 968 -16.19 7.38 -0.51
CA ILE A 968 -15.76 7.01 -1.86
C ILE A 968 -15.80 5.49 -2.05
N PHE A 969 -15.38 4.72 -1.05
CA PHE A 969 -15.27 3.27 -1.16
C PHE A 969 -16.65 2.58 -1.20
N ALA A 970 -17.63 3.03 -0.43
CA ALA A 970 -18.99 2.50 -0.44
C ALA A 970 -19.65 2.65 -1.83
N TRP A 971 -19.52 3.81 -2.47
CA TRP A 971 -20.02 4.04 -3.84
C TRP A 971 -19.17 3.39 -4.94
N THR A 972 -17.91 3.06 -4.65
CA THR A 972 -17.05 2.27 -5.54
C THR A 972 -17.52 0.82 -5.63
N GLN A 973 -17.91 0.24 -4.49
CA GLN A 973 -18.42 -1.13 -4.42
C GLN A 973 -19.67 -1.33 -5.29
N THR A 974 -20.62 -0.37 -5.28
CA THR A 974 -21.87 -0.48 -6.04
C THR A 974 -21.77 -0.16 -7.53
N ARG A 975 -20.58 0.17 -8.04
CA ARG A 975 -20.32 0.64 -9.41
C ARG A 975 -21.06 1.94 -9.81
N LEU A 976 -21.67 2.65 -8.86
CA LEU A 976 -22.30 3.96 -9.11
C LEU A 976 -21.29 5.13 -9.05
N VAL A 977 -20.21 5.01 -8.25
CA VAL A 977 -19.10 5.98 -8.10
C VAL A 977 -19.54 7.45 -7.92
N LEU A 978 -20.71 7.64 -7.28
CA LEU A 978 -21.43 8.91 -7.13
C LEU A 978 -20.58 10.14 -6.74
N PRO A 979 -19.62 10.08 -5.79
CA PRO A 979 -18.88 11.25 -5.31
C PRO A 979 -18.02 11.96 -6.37
N ALA A 980 -17.68 11.29 -7.47
CA ALA A 980 -16.79 11.84 -8.48
C ALA A 980 -17.50 12.72 -9.52
N TRP A 981 -18.80 12.51 -9.75
CA TRP A 981 -19.51 13.06 -10.91
C TRP A 981 -20.83 13.78 -10.57
N LEU A 982 -21.39 13.60 -9.37
CA LEU A 982 -22.63 14.27 -8.97
C LEU A 982 -22.49 15.80 -9.02
N GLY A 983 -23.44 16.46 -9.70
CA GLY A 983 -23.47 17.91 -9.93
C GLY A 983 -22.69 18.38 -11.18
N VAL A 984 -21.91 17.52 -11.84
CA VAL A 984 -21.14 17.90 -13.05
C VAL A 984 -22.06 18.14 -14.25
N ALA A 985 -23.06 17.28 -14.48
CA ALA A 985 -24.06 17.50 -15.54
C ALA A 985 -24.79 18.83 -15.39
N ASP A 986 -25.30 19.12 -14.19
CA ASP A 986 -26.08 20.32 -13.89
C ASP A 986 -25.32 21.59 -14.29
N ALA A 987 -24.01 21.66 -13.98
CA ALA A 987 -23.15 22.76 -14.32
C ALA A 987 -22.81 22.85 -15.83
N LEU A 988 -22.35 21.74 -16.43
CA LEU A 988 -21.93 21.72 -17.85
C LEU A 988 -23.11 21.96 -18.80
N LEU A 989 -24.29 21.43 -18.49
CA LEU A 989 -25.50 21.59 -19.29
C LEU A 989 -26.12 22.99 -19.11
N ALA A 990 -26.05 23.58 -17.92
CA ALA A 990 -26.43 24.98 -17.72
C ALA A 990 -25.54 25.93 -18.54
N ALA A 991 -24.21 25.77 -18.44
CA ALA A 991 -23.23 26.52 -19.23
C ALA A 991 -23.46 26.38 -20.74
N ALA A 992 -23.67 25.15 -21.24
CA ALA A 992 -23.95 24.89 -22.65
C ALA A 992 -25.28 25.49 -23.12
N SER A 993 -26.32 25.47 -22.27
CA SER A 993 -27.64 26.07 -22.56
C SER A 993 -27.58 27.59 -22.61
N SER A 994 -26.71 28.21 -21.81
CA SER A 994 -26.36 29.64 -21.87
C SER A 994 -25.43 30.01 -23.04
N GLY A 995 -25.25 29.11 -24.01
CA GLY A 995 -24.45 29.33 -25.22
C GLY A 995 -22.95 29.06 -25.08
N GLN A 996 -22.44 28.78 -23.87
CA GLN A 996 -20.99 28.68 -23.60
C GLN A 996 -20.34 27.36 -24.07
N ARG A 997 -21.04 26.54 -24.86
CA ARG A 997 -20.53 25.27 -25.39
C ARG A 997 -19.19 25.40 -26.14
N ALA A 998 -18.98 26.49 -26.86
CA ALA A 998 -17.71 26.76 -27.54
C ALA A 998 -16.58 27.06 -26.54
N MET A 999 -16.88 27.82 -25.47
CA MET A 999 -15.91 28.16 -24.41
C MET A 999 -15.49 26.92 -23.62
N LEU A 1000 -16.41 26.03 -23.26
CA LEU A 1000 -16.09 24.76 -22.58
C LEU A 1000 -15.12 23.88 -23.39
N ARG A 1001 -15.28 23.85 -24.72
CA ARG A 1001 -14.38 23.14 -25.64
C ARG A 1001 -13.01 23.81 -25.73
N ASP A 1002 -12.98 25.14 -25.80
CA ASP A 1002 -11.74 25.92 -25.84
C ASP A 1002 -10.94 25.79 -24.51
N MET A 1003 -11.63 25.74 -23.37
CA MET A 1003 -11.05 25.45 -22.06
C MET A 1003 -10.47 24.03 -22.01
N TYR A 1004 -11.18 23.01 -22.49
CA TYR A 1004 -10.67 21.63 -22.50
C TYR A 1004 -9.44 21.47 -23.39
N GLN A 1005 -9.38 22.16 -24.53
CA GLN A 1005 -8.25 22.10 -25.46
C GLN A 1005 -7.03 22.93 -25.04
N HIS A 1006 -7.22 24.00 -24.25
CA HIS A 1006 -6.16 24.99 -24.00
C HIS A 1006 -5.90 25.33 -22.52
N TRP A 1007 -6.60 24.71 -21.57
CA TRP A 1007 -6.35 24.88 -20.13
C TRP A 1007 -6.08 23.54 -19.44
N PRO A 1008 -4.81 23.21 -19.13
CA PRO A 1008 -4.43 21.92 -18.55
C PRO A 1008 -5.18 21.56 -17.24
N PHE A 1009 -5.59 22.55 -16.45
CA PHE A 1009 -6.44 22.34 -15.28
C PHE A 1009 -7.83 21.80 -15.63
N PHE A 1010 -8.53 22.44 -16.57
CA PHE A 1010 -9.86 22.00 -16.97
C PHE A 1010 -9.80 20.68 -17.73
N GLN A 1011 -8.77 20.48 -18.56
CA GLN A 1011 -8.47 19.19 -19.17
C GLN A 1011 -8.29 18.08 -18.11
N SER A 1012 -7.36 18.26 -17.16
CA SER A 1012 -7.08 17.26 -16.12
C SER A 1012 -8.28 16.99 -15.19
N LEU A 1013 -9.14 17.99 -14.97
CA LEU A 1013 -10.39 17.81 -14.24
C LEU A 1013 -11.41 16.97 -15.02
N VAL A 1014 -11.62 17.26 -16.31
CA VAL A 1014 -12.57 16.53 -17.15
C VAL A 1014 -12.08 15.11 -17.44
N ASP A 1015 -10.81 14.91 -17.77
CA ASP A 1015 -10.19 13.58 -17.95
C ASP A 1015 -10.36 12.70 -16.70
N LEU A 1016 -10.15 13.28 -15.51
CA LEU A 1016 -10.33 12.56 -14.24
C LEU A 1016 -11.80 12.13 -14.02
N ILE A 1017 -12.77 12.94 -14.47
CA ILE A 1017 -14.19 12.59 -14.40
C ILE A 1017 -14.52 11.53 -15.46
N GLU A 1018 -14.05 11.68 -16.71
CA GLU A 1018 -14.28 10.71 -17.80
C GLU A 1018 -13.76 9.30 -17.44
N MET A 1019 -12.58 9.23 -16.82
CA MET A 1019 -11.95 7.99 -16.34
C MET A 1019 -12.72 7.33 -15.18
N VAL A 1020 -13.45 8.09 -14.36
CA VAL A 1020 -14.34 7.50 -13.35
C VAL A 1020 -15.64 7.01 -13.97
N LEU A 1021 -16.23 7.79 -14.89
CA LEU A 1021 -17.45 7.39 -15.60
C LEU A 1021 -17.21 6.07 -16.37
N SER A 1022 -16.06 5.90 -17.03
CA SER A 1022 -15.76 4.68 -17.81
C SER A 1022 -15.68 3.38 -16.99
N LYS A 1023 -15.57 3.47 -15.65
CA LYS A 1023 -15.56 2.32 -14.73
C LYS A 1023 -16.94 1.97 -14.14
N ALA A 1024 -17.89 2.88 -14.25
CA ALA A 1024 -19.22 2.76 -13.64
C ALA A 1024 -20.10 1.77 -14.41
N ASP A 1025 -21.03 1.10 -13.73
CA ASP A 1025 -22.01 0.22 -14.36
C ASP A 1025 -23.41 0.41 -13.75
N MET A 1026 -24.32 0.98 -14.54
CA MET A 1026 -25.68 1.28 -14.11
C MET A 1026 -26.59 0.04 -14.04
N ARG A 1027 -26.23 -1.06 -14.71
CA ARG A 1027 -26.95 -2.35 -14.62
C ARG A 1027 -26.65 -3.00 -13.26
N ILE A 1028 -25.38 -2.98 -12.87
CA ILE A 1028 -24.94 -3.41 -11.53
C ILE A 1028 -25.56 -2.50 -10.46
N ALA A 1029 -25.46 -1.17 -10.57
CA ALA A 1029 -26.04 -0.26 -9.59
C ALA A 1029 -27.57 -0.45 -9.44
N ALA A 1030 -28.30 -0.71 -10.53
CA ALA A 1030 -29.72 -1.03 -10.48
C ALA A 1030 -30.03 -2.38 -9.79
N LEU A 1031 -29.11 -3.35 -9.84
CA LEU A 1031 -29.26 -4.64 -9.14
C LEU A 1031 -29.13 -4.48 -7.61
N TYR A 1032 -28.19 -3.66 -7.12
CA TYR A 1032 -28.10 -3.33 -5.69
C TYR A 1032 -29.43 -2.72 -5.20
N ASP A 1033 -29.97 -1.71 -5.91
CA ASP A 1033 -31.26 -1.11 -5.58
C ASP A 1033 -32.42 -2.12 -5.60
N THR A 1034 -32.56 -2.90 -6.68
CA THR A 1034 -33.68 -3.83 -6.88
C THR A 1034 -33.75 -4.89 -5.77
N VAL A 1035 -32.60 -5.30 -5.25
CA VAL A 1035 -32.47 -6.43 -4.31
C VAL A 1035 -32.31 -5.99 -2.85
N LEU A 1036 -31.72 -4.83 -2.58
CA LEU A 1036 -31.39 -4.35 -1.22
C LEU A 1036 -32.24 -3.17 -0.74
N VAL A 1037 -32.71 -2.31 -1.65
CA VAL A 1037 -33.53 -1.13 -1.29
C VAL A 1037 -35.01 -1.54 -1.33
N GLY A 1038 -35.70 -1.41 -0.19
CA GLY A 1038 -37.09 -1.86 -0.05
C GLY A 1038 -38.14 -0.79 -0.38
N ASP A 1039 -37.84 0.49 -0.10
CA ASP A 1039 -38.80 1.58 -0.24
C ASP A 1039 -38.91 2.11 -1.69
N SER A 1040 -40.07 2.65 -2.05
CA SER A 1040 -40.35 3.13 -3.41
C SER A 1040 -39.81 4.53 -3.69
N GLN A 1041 -39.68 5.41 -2.67
CA GLN A 1041 -39.06 6.72 -2.82
C GLN A 1041 -37.54 6.60 -2.89
N GLU A 1042 -36.94 5.73 -2.06
CA GLU A 1042 -35.52 5.40 -2.13
C GLU A 1042 -35.12 4.82 -3.50
N ARG A 1043 -35.95 3.94 -4.08
CA ARG A 1043 -35.77 3.45 -5.46
C ARG A 1043 -35.90 4.57 -6.50
N ALA A 1044 -36.87 5.46 -6.35
CA ALA A 1044 -37.06 6.59 -7.26
C ALA A 1044 -35.88 7.58 -7.24
N LEU A 1045 -35.25 7.78 -6.08
CA LEU A 1045 -33.97 8.50 -5.94
C LEU A 1045 -32.85 7.78 -6.70
N GLY A 1046 -32.67 6.47 -6.49
CA GLY A 1046 -31.69 5.67 -7.24
C GLY A 1046 -31.87 5.73 -8.76
N ASP A 1047 -33.12 5.69 -9.25
CA ASP A 1047 -33.45 5.86 -10.67
C ASP A 1047 -33.22 7.30 -11.16
N ALA A 1048 -33.34 8.31 -10.31
CA ALA A 1048 -32.94 9.68 -10.63
C ALA A 1048 -31.42 9.81 -10.75
N LEU A 1049 -30.65 9.17 -9.86
CA LEU A 1049 -29.18 9.16 -9.91
C LEU A 1049 -28.67 8.43 -11.16
N ARG A 1050 -29.25 7.28 -11.53
CA ARG A 1050 -28.92 6.55 -12.77
C ARG A 1050 -29.21 7.35 -14.04
N ARG A 1051 -30.21 8.25 -14.03
CA ARG A 1051 -30.48 9.18 -15.15
C ARG A 1051 -29.45 10.31 -15.18
N ARG A 1052 -29.22 10.98 -14.04
CA ARG A 1052 -28.17 12.02 -13.89
C ARG A 1052 -26.78 11.53 -14.33
N TYR A 1053 -26.45 10.25 -14.12
CA TYR A 1053 -25.23 9.64 -14.64
C TYR A 1053 -25.16 9.70 -16.17
N GLN A 1054 -26.24 9.33 -16.88
CA GLN A 1054 -26.31 9.37 -18.35
C GLN A 1054 -26.22 10.81 -18.87
N ASP A 1055 -26.89 11.75 -18.19
CA ASP A 1055 -26.78 13.18 -18.48
C ASP A 1055 -25.33 13.68 -18.30
N THR A 1056 -24.61 13.15 -17.30
CA THR A 1056 -23.20 13.50 -17.05
C THR A 1056 -22.27 12.94 -18.13
N VAL A 1057 -22.46 11.69 -18.56
CA VAL A 1057 -21.73 11.11 -19.70
C VAL A 1057 -21.96 11.93 -20.97
N ALA A 1058 -23.21 12.30 -21.27
CA ALA A 1058 -23.54 13.14 -22.42
C ALA A 1058 -22.90 14.54 -22.32
N ALA A 1059 -22.89 15.14 -21.12
CA ALA A 1059 -22.26 16.44 -20.89
C ALA A 1059 -20.74 16.42 -21.02
N VAL A 1060 -20.06 15.37 -20.53
CA VAL A 1060 -18.60 15.20 -20.64
C VAL A 1060 -18.20 15.01 -22.10
N LEU A 1061 -18.82 14.07 -22.84
CA LEU A 1061 -18.55 13.85 -24.27
C LEU A 1061 -18.89 15.08 -25.12
N MET A 1062 -19.87 15.89 -24.71
CA MET A 1062 -20.18 17.17 -25.34
C MET A 1062 -19.02 18.18 -25.20
N VAL A 1063 -18.34 18.22 -24.04
CA VAL A 1063 -17.17 19.07 -23.77
C VAL A 1063 -15.91 18.54 -24.43
N THR A 1064 -15.55 17.27 -24.24
CA THR A 1064 -14.32 16.69 -24.79
C THR A 1064 -14.38 16.52 -26.30
N GLY A 1065 -15.57 16.28 -26.85
CA GLY A 1065 -15.79 15.99 -28.26
C GLY A 1065 -15.51 14.53 -28.64
N HIS A 1066 -15.20 13.67 -27.66
CA HIS A 1066 -15.03 12.24 -27.85
C HIS A 1066 -16.35 11.56 -28.29
N ALA A 1067 -16.27 10.42 -28.97
CA ALA A 1067 -17.43 9.62 -29.35
C ALA A 1067 -17.80 8.58 -28.28
N ARG A 1068 -16.79 8.12 -27.53
CA ARG A 1068 -16.88 7.23 -26.37
C ARG A 1068 -15.97 7.73 -25.26
N LEU A 1069 -16.28 7.33 -24.02
CA LEU A 1069 -15.39 7.60 -22.89
C LEU A 1069 -13.99 6.99 -23.16
N GLU A 1070 -12.94 7.69 -22.73
CA GLU A 1070 -11.54 7.32 -22.89
C GLU A 1070 -11.09 7.17 -24.38
N ASP A 1071 -11.68 7.90 -25.34
CA ASP A 1071 -11.13 7.96 -26.70
C ASP A 1071 -9.73 8.61 -26.75
N ASN A 1072 -9.39 9.47 -25.77
CA ASN A 1072 -8.02 9.97 -25.56
C ASN A 1072 -7.07 8.95 -24.90
N ASN A 1073 -7.58 7.84 -24.38
CA ASN A 1073 -6.80 6.81 -23.68
C ASN A 1073 -7.32 5.38 -23.99
N PRO A 1074 -7.21 4.92 -25.25
CA PRO A 1074 -7.72 3.61 -25.67
C PRO A 1074 -7.07 2.45 -24.90
N THR A 1075 -5.83 2.62 -24.42
CA THR A 1075 -5.15 1.68 -23.52
C THR A 1075 -5.92 1.51 -22.22
N LEU A 1076 -6.26 2.60 -21.51
CA LEU A 1076 -7.00 2.50 -20.25
C LEU A 1076 -8.42 1.96 -20.44
N ARG A 1077 -9.11 2.35 -21.53
CA ARG A 1077 -10.38 1.73 -21.91
C ARG A 1077 -10.26 0.21 -22.02
N ARG A 1078 -9.27 -0.30 -22.77
CA ARG A 1078 -9.07 -1.73 -22.96
C ARG A 1078 -8.73 -2.45 -21.66
N LEU A 1079 -7.96 -1.81 -20.77
CA LEU A 1079 -7.66 -2.33 -19.43
C LEU A 1079 -8.90 -2.44 -18.54
N ILE A 1080 -9.87 -1.52 -18.67
CA ILE A 1080 -11.16 -1.59 -17.96
C ILE A 1080 -12.05 -2.69 -18.56
N GLU A 1081 -12.16 -2.75 -19.90
CA GLU A 1081 -12.90 -3.80 -20.62
C GLU A 1081 -12.46 -5.21 -20.22
N MET A 1082 -11.15 -5.47 -20.12
CA MET A 1082 -10.61 -6.78 -19.74
C MET A 1082 -10.89 -7.18 -18.29
N ARG A 1083 -11.16 -6.23 -17.37
CA ARG A 1083 -11.46 -6.55 -15.96
C ARG A 1083 -12.94 -6.78 -15.71
N ASN A 1084 -13.84 -6.08 -16.40
CA ASN A 1084 -15.29 -6.19 -16.18
C ASN A 1084 -15.83 -7.64 -16.17
N PRO A 1085 -15.41 -8.55 -17.09
CA PRO A 1085 -15.74 -9.99 -17.03
C PRO A 1085 -15.50 -10.70 -15.69
N HIS A 1086 -14.57 -10.23 -14.87
CA HIS A 1086 -14.25 -10.78 -13.56
C HIS A 1086 -14.80 -9.92 -12.40
N VAL A 1087 -14.99 -8.62 -12.59
CA VAL A 1087 -15.58 -7.73 -11.55
C VAL A 1087 -17.09 -7.92 -11.44
N ASP A 1088 -17.79 -8.02 -12.57
CA ASP A 1088 -19.26 -8.04 -12.59
C ASP A 1088 -19.84 -9.29 -11.87
N PRO A 1089 -19.30 -10.52 -12.02
CA PRO A 1089 -19.73 -11.67 -11.21
C PRO A 1089 -19.54 -11.47 -9.70
N ILE A 1090 -18.44 -10.82 -9.30
CA ILE A 1090 -18.16 -10.51 -7.89
C ILE A 1090 -19.17 -9.49 -7.36
N ASN A 1091 -19.51 -8.46 -8.14
CA ASN A 1091 -20.57 -7.50 -7.80
C ASN A 1091 -21.93 -8.18 -7.62
N VAL A 1092 -22.33 -9.03 -8.56
CA VAL A 1092 -23.62 -9.74 -8.51
C VAL A 1092 -23.66 -10.68 -7.28
N MET A 1093 -22.58 -11.40 -7.00
CA MET A 1093 -22.49 -12.23 -5.80
C MET A 1093 -22.46 -11.41 -4.50
N GLN A 1094 -21.85 -10.21 -4.50
CA GLN A 1094 -21.88 -9.29 -3.35
C GLN A 1094 -23.31 -8.86 -3.00
N VAL A 1095 -24.16 -8.56 -4.00
CA VAL A 1095 -25.57 -8.23 -3.77
C VAL A 1095 -26.30 -9.37 -3.04
N GLU A 1096 -26.06 -10.62 -3.44
CA GLU A 1096 -26.69 -11.76 -2.79
C GLU A 1096 -26.13 -12.02 -1.39
N ILE A 1097 -24.82 -11.89 -1.19
CA ILE A 1097 -24.19 -12.02 0.13
C ILE A 1097 -24.72 -10.94 1.08
N LEU A 1098 -24.87 -9.68 0.62
CA LEU A 1098 -25.48 -8.61 1.41
C LEU A 1098 -26.95 -8.92 1.76
N ARG A 1099 -27.75 -9.41 0.80
CA ARG A 1099 -29.14 -9.83 1.06
C ARG A 1099 -29.23 -10.96 2.09
N ARG A 1100 -28.32 -11.93 2.04
CA ARG A 1100 -28.24 -13.04 3.01
C ARG A 1100 -27.75 -12.54 4.38
N LEU A 1101 -26.69 -11.74 4.42
CA LEU A 1101 -26.05 -11.24 5.64
C LEU A 1101 -26.97 -10.29 6.42
N ARG A 1102 -27.68 -9.37 5.75
CA ARG A 1102 -28.64 -8.47 6.42
C ARG A 1102 -29.85 -9.19 7.03
N ARG A 1103 -30.07 -10.46 6.65
CA ARG A 1103 -31.06 -11.38 7.27
C ARG A 1103 -30.44 -12.32 8.32
N GLN A 1104 -29.12 -12.45 8.36
CA GLN A 1104 -28.37 -13.29 9.28
C GLN A 1104 -27.07 -12.56 9.74
N PRO A 1105 -27.17 -11.44 10.49
CA PRO A 1105 -26.04 -10.53 10.69
C PRO A 1105 -24.80 -11.20 11.29
N ASP A 1106 -25.00 -12.24 12.11
CA ASP A 1106 -23.95 -12.95 12.86
C ASP A 1106 -23.38 -14.18 12.16
N ASN A 1107 -23.78 -14.47 10.92
CA ASN A 1107 -23.21 -15.57 10.15
C ASN A 1107 -21.76 -15.25 9.72
N PRO A 1108 -20.72 -15.95 10.24
CA PRO A 1108 -19.33 -15.63 9.96
C PRO A 1108 -18.92 -15.97 8.52
N GLN A 1109 -19.51 -17.01 7.91
CA GLN A 1109 -19.20 -17.39 6.53
C GLN A 1109 -19.70 -16.33 5.54
N LEU A 1110 -20.85 -15.70 5.81
CA LEU A 1110 -21.35 -14.57 5.01
C LEU A 1110 -20.49 -13.31 5.19
N ARG A 1111 -19.94 -13.07 6.40
CA ARG A 1111 -18.97 -11.98 6.64
C ARG A 1111 -17.65 -12.22 5.88
N ASP A 1112 -17.10 -13.44 5.92
CA ASP A 1112 -15.89 -13.83 5.17
C ASP A 1112 -16.13 -13.77 3.64
N ALA A 1113 -17.29 -14.22 3.15
CA ALA A 1113 -17.67 -14.10 1.73
C ALA A 1113 -17.79 -12.63 1.29
N LEU A 1114 -18.38 -11.76 2.13
CA LEU A 1114 -18.49 -10.33 1.83
C LEU A 1114 -17.10 -9.68 1.74
N LEU A 1115 -16.20 -9.97 2.68
CA LEU A 1115 -14.81 -9.50 2.65
C LEU A 1115 -14.11 -9.85 1.33
N LEU A 1116 -14.27 -11.09 0.84
CA LEU A 1116 -13.69 -11.53 -0.43
C LEU A 1116 -14.25 -10.72 -1.62
N THR A 1117 -15.56 -10.49 -1.68
CA THR A 1117 -16.12 -9.67 -2.77
C THR A 1117 -15.64 -8.22 -2.72
N ILE A 1118 -15.54 -7.64 -1.52
CA ILE A 1118 -15.10 -6.26 -1.31
C ILE A 1118 -13.66 -6.07 -1.80
N ASN A 1119 -12.79 -7.06 -1.56
CA ASN A 1119 -11.43 -7.08 -2.09
C ASN A 1119 -11.39 -7.19 -3.62
N GLY A 1120 -12.19 -8.08 -4.20
CA GLY A 1120 -12.24 -8.31 -5.65
C GLY A 1120 -12.68 -7.06 -6.42
N VAL A 1121 -13.78 -6.43 -6.00
CA VAL A 1121 -14.27 -5.18 -6.62
C VAL A 1121 -13.24 -4.05 -6.43
N ALA A 1122 -12.61 -3.94 -5.26
CA ALA A 1122 -11.56 -2.94 -5.02
C ALA A 1122 -10.34 -3.13 -5.95
N ALA A 1123 -9.87 -4.36 -6.13
CA ALA A 1123 -8.73 -4.69 -6.98
C ALA A 1123 -9.01 -4.42 -8.47
N GLY A 1124 -10.22 -4.69 -8.94
CA GLY A 1124 -10.64 -4.40 -10.32
C GLY A 1124 -10.79 -2.90 -10.58
N MET A 1125 -11.49 -2.18 -9.70
CA MET A 1125 -11.82 -0.76 -9.85
C MET A 1125 -10.62 0.18 -9.64
N ARG A 1126 -9.74 -0.15 -8.69
CA ARG A 1126 -8.59 0.66 -8.24
C ARG A 1126 -9.01 2.07 -7.81
N ASN A 1127 -8.54 3.09 -8.51
CA ASN A 1127 -8.75 4.52 -8.26
C ASN A 1127 -10.06 5.05 -8.86
N THR A 1128 -10.97 5.61 -8.05
CA THR A 1128 -12.38 5.82 -8.48
C THR A 1128 -13.07 7.11 -8.04
N GLY A 1129 -12.56 7.88 -7.09
CA GLY A 1129 -13.30 9.02 -6.54
C GLY A 1129 -12.54 9.74 -5.46
#